data_AF-A0A444UD72-F1
#
_entry.id   AF-A0A444UD72-F1
#
_cell.length_a   1.000
_cell.length_b   1.000
_cell.length_c   1.000
_cell.angle_alpha   90.00
_cell.angle_beta   90.00
_cell.angle_gamma   90.00
#
_symmetry.space_group_name_H-M   'P 1'
#
loop_
_entity.id
_entity.type
_entity.pdbx_description
1 polymer ?
#
loop_
_entity_poly.entity_id
_entity_poly.type
_entity_poly.pdbx_seq_one_letter_code
_entity_poly.pdbx_strand_id
1 'polypeptide(L)'
;MRQFGGMDVNLRHTCEQGDQLQSYGWLMHDGMDFGIQEVRDTDFTLTTEFVKRQGGEHGGDWTWRITAKQQSPASQAPVISLMFYVATDSQGSLQAHIEERNRLGSVTGSSEELGQFKLTFRKPSAGESSTAKYASYNHLKTVSPGLEKLTDIVKNSLSGRFMYNPPSGEKRHYIAVDTYKPPPPQQQQQQRGESRKESDFVVHQVTVQAPFQIEVLFESASFRDRPNQLAAEVLTEELEKRKSAFDAKFEETFGLHRKGYTPAQIKFSKAALSNMLGGMGYFYGQSAVQSKYNEYPLAYPEGPLFTAVPSRSFFPRGFLWDEGFHQLLINKWDPQITRESLAHWLDMINVEGWIPREQILDDEARSKVPGEFIVQRNENANPPTLFLALQKLVVSFVAKGGEEADKDTKAYLKRLFPRLQTWFEWYNTTQVGPVPNSYRWRGRDKDTNLFLNPKTLTSGLDDYPRASHPSQDERHVDLHCWMALASGIMADVAKLLGEPHQDYEKTHQILSDNSVLEELHWSEQLKTFADYGNHTQLVALQREKVYVPPGQPRHQFPTARLVRSVRKAPKLQYVNSLGYVSLFPFLLQILQPDSPKLEHILKDMRDDQKLWTRYGLRSLSKSDPLFMKRNTEHDAPYWRGPIWININYLAVRALHYYANTEGPYKEKSASLYQELRTNIIENVYSQYMETGYIWEQYNDSTGKGQGSHPFTGWSALCVLMMAEQY
;
A
#
# COMPACT_ATOMS: atom_id res chain seq x y z
N MET A 1 11.10 -39.68 -0.72
CA MET A 1 12.49 -39.74 -1.23
C MET A 1 12.86 -38.38 -1.74
N ARG A 2 13.94 -37.81 -1.20
CA ARG A 2 14.42 -36.45 -1.44
C ARG A 2 15.02 -36.35 -2.85
N GLN A 3 14.44 -35.55 -3.74
CA GLN A 3 15.16 -34.94 -4.85
C GLN A 3 15.07 -33.43 -4.65
N PHE A 4 16.22 -32.75 -4.70
CA PHE A 4 16.41 -31.30 -4.59
C PHE A 4 16.48 -30.72 -3.16
N GLY A 5 17.48 -31.18 -2.38
CA GLY A 5 17.96 -30.47 -1.18
C GLY A 5 19.21 -29.62 -1.43
N GLY A 6 19.40 -29.03 -2.62
CA GLY A 6 20.67 -28.33 -2.91
C GLY A 6 20.84 -27.62 -4.25
N MET A 7 19.78 -27.32 -5.01
CA MET A 7 19.89 -26.34 -6.10
C MET A 7 19.17 -25.07 -5.68
N ASP A 8 19.94 -24.03 -5.40
CA ASP A 8 19.41 -22.70 -5.12
C ASP A 8 18.93 -22.08 -6.44
N VAL A 9 17.69 -22.41 -6.84
CA VAL A 9 17.10 -21.87 -8.06
C VAL A 9 16.52 -20.50 -7.75
N ASN A 10 17.24 -19.51 -8.25
CA ASN A 10 16.89 -18.10 -8.26
C ASN A 10 15.69 -17.83 -9.22
N LEU A 11 14.49 -18.36 -8.90
CA LEU A 11 13.23 -18.16 -9.64
C LEU A 11 12.40 -17.03 -9.03
N ARG A 12 12.03 -16.02 -9.84
CA ARG A 12 11.38 -14.78 -9.39
C ARG A 12 10.00 -14.71 -10.01
N HIS A 13 8.97 -14.50 -9.18
CA HIS A 13 7.57 -14.44 -9.62
C HIS A 13 6.78 -13.41 -8.81
N THR A 14 6.59 -13.66 -7.51
CA THR A 14 6.02 -12.68 -6.57
C THR A 14 7.10 -11.73 -6.09
N CYS A 15 6.73 -10.49 -5.76
CA CYS A 15 7.66 -9.53 -5.17
C CYS A 15 7.93 -9.90 -3.71
N GLU A 16 9.13 -10.37 -3.38
CA GLU A 16 9.50 -10.63 -1.98
C GLU A 16 10.62 -9.68 -1.53
N GLN A 17 10.55 -9.16 -0.30
CA GLN A 17 11.67 -8.39 0.26
C GLN A 17 12.96 -9.22 0.34
N GLY A 18 12.82 -10.54 0.46
CA GLY A 18 13.93 -11.49 0.49
C GLY A 18 14.62 -11.74 -0.86
N ASP A 19 14.10 -11.20 -1.97
CA ASP A 19 14.66 -11.44 -3.31
C ASP A 19 16.02 -10.76 -3.54
N GLN A 20 16.39 -9.80 -2.68
CA GLN A 20 17.67 -9.06 -2.73
C GLN A 20 17.95 -8.37 -4.08
N LEU A 21 16.90 -7.98 -4.81
CA LEU A 21 17.03 -7.18 -6.03
C LEU A 21 17.66 -5.82 -5.71
N GLN A 22 18.63 -5.39 -6.53
CA GLN A 22 19.27 -4.08 -6.37
C GLN A 22 18.24 -2.95 -6.41
N SER A 23 17.32 -3.01 -7.38
CA SER A 23 16.13 -2.17 -7.42
C SER A 23 15.06 -2.78 -8.33
N TYR A 24 13.80 -2.46 -8.08
CA TYR A 24 12.74 -2.66 -9.07
C TYR A 24 11.63 -1.62 -8.87
N GLY A 25 10.97 -1.24 -9.95
CA GLY A 25 9.82 -0.36 -9.88
C GLY A 25 9.42 0.24 -11.22
N TRP A 26 8.23 0.82 -11.23
CA TRP A 26 7.72 1.59 -12.36
C TRP A 26 8.45 2.93 -12.47
N LEU A 27 8.96 3.23 -13.67
CA LEU A 27 9.58 4.52 -14.00
C LEU A 27 8.55 5.48 -14.61
N MET A 28 7.63 4.93 -15.39
CA MET A 28 6.46 5.61 -15.95
C MET A 28 5.28 4.64 -15.90
N HIS A 29 4.12 5.08 -15.43
CA HIS A 29 2.88 4.30 -15.45
C HIS A 29 1.73 5.31 -15.36
N ASP A 30 0.80 5.27 -16.30
CA ASP A 30 -0.29 6.25 -16.35
C ASP A 30 -1.56 5.78 -15.61
N GLY A 31 -1.60 4.51 -15.22
CA GLY A 31 -2.74 3.90 -14.53
C GLY A 31 -3.81 3.37 -15.49
N MET A 32 -3.66 3.60 -16.80
CA MET A 32 -4.71 3.38 -17.78
C MET A 32 -4.26 2.50 -18.93
N ASP A 33 -3.25 2.87 -19.71
CA ASP A 33 -2.90 2.17 -20.95
C ASP A 33 -1.40 2.03 -21.24
N PHE A 34 -0.52 2.52 -20.38
CA PHE A 34 0.91 2.49 -20.62
C PHE A 34 1.74 2.36 -19.33
N GLY A 35 2.84 1.62 -19.42
CA GLY A 35 3.82 1.58 -18.35
C GLY A 35 5.20 1.07 -18.76
N ILE A 36 6.21 1.49 -18.01
CA ILE A 36 7.61 1.12 -18.13
C ILE A 36 8.14 0.84 -16.72
N GLN A 37 8.57 -0.39 -16.49
CA GLN A 37 9.19 -0.83 -15.25
C GLN A 37 10.61 -1.31 -15.53
N GLU A 38 11.50 -1.04 -14.58
CA GLU A 38 12.87 -1.54 -14.58
C GLU A 38 13.06 -2.49 -13.39
N VAL A 39 13.73 -3.61 -13.63
CA VAL A 39 14.14 -4.58 -12.61
C VAL A 39 15.64 -4.80 -12.76
N ARG A 40 16.41 -4.40 -11.73
CA ARG A 40 17.86 -4.58 -11.67
C ARG A 40 18.17 -5.80 -10.82
N ASP A 41 18.54 -6.87 -11.49
CA ASP A 41 19.13 -8.06 -10.87
C ASP A 41 20.67 -7.92 -10.88
N THR A 42 21.37 -8.94 -10.44
CA THR A 42 22.82 -8.95 -10.17
C THR A 42 23.66 -8.61 -11.40
N ASP A 43 23.37 -9.25 -12.54
CA ASP A 43 24.21 -9.16 -13.76
C ASP A 43 23.50 -8.50 -14.95
N PHE A 44 22.21 -8.17 -14.80
CA PHE A 44 21.39 -7.66 -15.89
C PHE A 44 20.25 -6.78 -15.39
N THR A 45 19.77 -5.94 -16.29
CA THR A 45 18.57 -5.13 -16.11
C THR A 45 17.51 -5.63 -17.08
N LEU A 46 16.32 -5.91 -16.56
CA LEU A 46 15.11 -6.11 -17.35
C LEU A 46 14.32 -4.81 -17.40
N THR A 47 13.88 -4.43 -18.59
CA THR A 47 12.86 -3.41 -18.79
C THR A 47 11.60 -4.11 -19.29
N THR A 48 10.50 -3.93 -18.56
CA THR A 48 9.17 -4.45 -18.93
C THR A 48 8.28 -3.27 -19.29
N GLU A 49 7.85 -3.20 -20.54
CA GLU A 49 7.03 -2.12 -21.07
C GLU A 49 5.70 -2.71 -21.54
N PHE A 50 4.59 -1.96 -21.37
CA PHE A 50 3.31 -2.35 -21.94
C PHE A 50 2.57 -1.18 -22.57
N VAL A 51 1.74 -1.50 -23.56
CA VAL A 51 0.74 -0.62 -24.15
C VAL A 51 -0.57 -1.39 -24.27
N LYS A 52 -1.69 -0.74 -23.94
CA LYS A 52 -3.05 -1.22 -24.21
C LYS A 52 -3.69 -0.39 -25.32
N ARG A 53 -4.50 -1.04 -26.15
CA ARG A 53 -5.28 -0.40 -27.22
C ARG A 53 -6.74 -0.83 -27.08
N GLN A 54 -7.58 0.12 -26.70
CA GLN A 54 -9.02 -0.11 -26.58
C GLN A 54 -9.65 -0.39 -27.95
N GLY A 55 -10.67 -1.26 -27.97
CA GLY A 55 -11.44 -1.60 -29.15
C GLY A 55 -12.22 -2.91 -28.97
N GLY A 56 -13.09 -3.23 -29.92
CA GLY A 56 -14.02 -4.36 -29.80
C GLY A 56 -14.99 -4.19 -28.63
N GLU A 57 -15.48 -5.32 -28.12
CA GLU A 57 -16.55 -5.37 -27.10
C GLU A 57 -16.03 -5.83 -25.72
N HIS A 58 -14.75 -6.24 -25.63
CA HIS A 58 -14.17 -6.87 -24.43
C HIS A 58 -12.82 -6.25 -24.01
N GLY A 59 -12.70 -4.92 -24.08
CA GLY A 59 -11.54 -4.17 -23.54
C GLY A 59 -10.33 -4.00 -24.48
N GLY A 60 -10.30 -4.70 -25.62
CA GLY A 60 -9.31 -4.48 -26.69
C GLY A 60 -8.06 -5.36 -26.60
N ASP A 61 -6.94 -4.82 -27.05
CA ASP A 61 -5.65 -5.51 -27.18
C ASP A 61 -4.61 -4.97 -26.19
N TRP A 62 -3.58 -5.75 -25.89
CA TRP A 62 -2.39 -5.25 -25.19
C TRP A 62 -1.12 -5.93 -25.68
N THR A 63 0.03 -5.28 -25.50
CA THR A 63 1.32 -5.88 -25.83
C THR A 63 2.37 -5.51 -24.80
N TRP A 64 3.15 -6.51 -24.40
CA TRP A 64 4.33 -6.36 -23.56
C TRP A 64 5.60 -6.44 -24.39
N ARG A 65 6.58 -5.62 -24.04
CA ARG A 65 7.96 -5.70 -24.53
C ARG A 65 8.89 -5.90 -23.34
N ILE A 66 9.68 -6.96 -23.39
CA ILE A 66 10.65 -7.30 -22.36
C ILE A 66 12.04 -7.20 -22.98
N THR A 67 12.82 -6.25 -22.47
CA THR A 67 14.18 -5.97 -22.93
C THR A 67 15.16 -6.34 -21.83
N ALA A 68 16.17 -7.15 -22.15
CA ALA A 68 17.25 -7.46 -21.23
C ALA A 68 18.55 -6.82 -21.68
N LYS A 69 19.21 -6.11 -20.77
CA LYS A 69 20.54 -5.51 -20.95
C LYS A 69 21.50 -6.04 -19.90
N GLN A 70 22.74 -6.32 -20.29
CA GLN A 70 23.78 -6.71 -19.35
C GLN A 70 24.21 -5.49 -18.50
N GLN A 71 24.46 -5.70 -17.21
CA GLN A 71 25.06 -4.69 -16.33
C GLN A 71 26.59 -4.83 -16.35
N SER A 72 27.32 -3.73 -16.56
CA SER A 72 28.80 -3.65 -16.45
C SER A 72 29.57 -4.62 -17.37
N PRO A 73 30.92 -4.54 -17.48
CA PRO A 73 31.68 -5.38 -18.41
C PRO A 73 31.91 -6.79 -17.81
N ALA A 74 30.84 -7.50 -17.46
CA ALA A 74 30.99 -8.93 -17.14
C ALA A 74 31.58 -9.62 -18.38
N SER A 75 32.60 -10.45 -18.19
CA SER A 75 33.36 -11.06 -19.29
C SER A 75 32.51 -11.92 -20.22
N GLN A 76 31.32 -12.33 -19.78
CA GLN A 76 30.37 -13.10 -20.54
C GLN A 76 28.95 -12.56 -20.36
N ALA A 77 28.23 -12.39 -21.47
CA ALA A 77 26.83 -11.98 -21.41
C ALA A 77 25.97 -13.08 -20.74
N PRO A 78 25.06 -12.72 -19.82
CA PRO A 78 24.25 -13.67 -19.09
C PRO A 78 23.24 -14.37 -19.99
N VAL A 79 22.95 -15.64 -19.68
CA VAL A 79 21.86 -16.40 -20.30
C VAL A 79 20.67 -16.37 -19.35
N ILE A 80 19.55 -15.82 -19.82
CA ILE A 80 18.37 -15.52 -19.01
C ILE A 80 17.23 -16.43 -19.48
N SER A 81 16.49 -17.00 -18.54
CA SER A 81 15.24 -17.73 -18.81
C SER A 81 14.05 -16.89 -18.39
N LEU A 82 13.21 -16.50 -19.35
CA LEU A 82 11.94 -15.83 -19.08
C LEU A 82 10.80 -16.84 -19.19
N MET A 83 9.86 -16.78 -18.24
CA MET A 83 8.67 -17.61 -18.21
C MET A 83 7.44 -16.71 -18.32
N PHE A 84 6.69 -16.86 -19.42
CA PHE A 84 5.40 -16.22 -19.62
C PHE A 84 4.31 -17.24 -19.38
N TYR A 85 3.26 -16.89 -18.64
CA TYR A 85 2.19 -17.83 -18.35
C TYR A 85 0.80 -17.26 -18.61
N VAL A 86 -0.15 -18.16 -18.81
CA VAL A 86 -1.57 -17.88 -18.89
C VAL A 86 -2.28 -18.93 -18.04
N ALA A 87 -3.15 -18.48 -17.14
CA ALA A 87 -4.00 -19.34 -16.34
C ALA A 87 -5.44 -18.86 -16.49
N THR A 88 -6.39 -19.79 -16.61
CA THR A 88 -7.80 -19.48 -16.36
C THR A 88 -8.04 -19.44 -14.86
N ASP A 89 -9.08 -18.72 -14.42
CA ASP A 89 -9.51 -18.74 -13.03
C ASP A 89 -10.97 -19.17 -12.96
N SER A 90 -11.21 -20.42 -12.53
CA SER A 90 -12.52 -21.10 -12.40
C SER A 90 -13.33 -21.32 -13.70
N GLN A 91 -13.23 -20.41 -14.67
CA GLN A 91 -13.95 -20.40 -15.93
C GLN A 91 -13.04 -20.13 -17.13
N GLY A 92 -13.49 -20.58 -18.30
CA GLY A 92 -12.75 -20.48 -19.56
C GLY A 92 -11.92 -21.71 -19.88
N SER A 93 -11.21 -21.65 -21.01
CA SER A 93 -10.36 -22.74 -21.51
C SER A 93 -9.17 -22.21 -22.30
N LEU A 94 -8.05 -22.92 -22.28
CA LEU A 94 -6.82 -22.57 -23.00
C LEU A 94 -6.39 -23.69 -23.96
N GLN A 95 -6.05 -23.30 -25.17
CA GLN A 95 -5.45 -24.17 -26.18
C GLN A 95 -4.05 -23.66 -26.55
N ALA A 96 -3.04 -24.45 -26.17
CA ALA A 96 -1.63 -24.19 -26.49
C ALA A 96 -1.28 -24.66 -27.92
N HIS A 97 -0.62 -23.80 -28.70
CA HIS A 97 -0.19 -24.08 -30.07
C HIS A 97 1.34 -24.19 -30.14
N ILE A 98 1.84 -25.44 -30.20
CA ILE A 98 3.27 -25.76 -30.20
C ILE A 98 3.82 -25.82 -31.62
N GLU A 99 4.94 -25.14 -31.84
CA GLU A 99 5.70 -25.06 -33.09
C GLU A 99 7.13 -25.56 -32.85
N GLU A 100 7.85 -25.94 -33.91
CA GLU A 100 9.29 -26.26 -33.85
C GLU A 100 9.65 -27.24 -32.70
N ARG A 101 8.78 -28.24 -32.48
CA ARG A 101 8.78 -29.26 -31.41
C ARG A 101 8.44 -28.75 -30.00
N ASN A 102 9.13 -27.72 -29.51
CA ASN A 102 9.03 -27.31 -28.10
C ASN A 102 8.59 -25.85 -27.89
N ARG A 103 8.54 -25.03 -28.95
CA ARG A 103 8.23 -23.60 -28.82
C ARG A 103 6.71 -23.40 -28.76
N LEU A 104 6.20 -22.85 -27.66
CA LEU A 104 4.83 -22.37 -27.60
C LEU A 104 4.73 -21.06 -28.40
N GLY A 105 4.14 -21.11 -29.59
CA GLY A 105 4.02 -19.94 -30.47
C GLY A 105 2.85 -19.04 -30.08
N SER A 106 1.72 -19.64 -29.70
CA SER A 106 0.54 -18.92 -29.22
C SER A 106 -0.33 -19.77 -28.31
N VAL A 107 -1.21 -19.10 -27.56
CA VAL A 107 -2.32 -19.71 -26.80
C VAL A 107 -3.61 -19.03 -27.26
N THR A 108 -4.59 -19.81 -27.72
CA THR A 108 -5.95 -19.30 -27.89
C THR A 108 -6.78 -19.66 -26.68
N GLY A 109 -7.66 -18.78 -26.27
CA GLY A 109 -8.55 -19.03 -25.15
C GLY A 109 -9.91 -18.39 -25.32
N SER A 110 -10.79 -18.72 -24.39
CA SER A 110 -12.08 -18.07 -24.25
C SER A 110 -12.50 -18.00 -22.79
N SER A 111 -13.12 -16.90 -22.38
CA SER A 111 -13.85 -16.77 -21.11
C SER A 111 -15.18 -16.06 -21.36
N GLU A 112 -16.07 -16.06 -20.35
CA GLU A 112 -17.35 -15.37 -20.43
C GLU A 112 -17.16 -13.85 -20.62
N GLU A 113 -16.25 -13.24 -19.87
CA GLU A 113 -16.04 -11.79 -19.88
C GLU A 113 -15.14 -11.28 -21.03
N LEU A 114 -14.16 -12.07 -21.48
CA LEU A 114 -13.23 -11.64 -22.53
C LEU A 114 -13.62 -12.11 -23.93
N GLY A 115 -14.62 -12.99 -24.02
CA GLY A 115 -14.93 -13.72 -25.25
C GLY A 115 -13.73 -14.55 -25.72
N GLN A 116 -13.57 -14.72 -27.03
CA GLN A 116 -12.41 -15.39 -27.61
C GLN A 116 -11.20 -14.45 -27.69
N PHE A 117 -10.01 -14.98 -27.42
CA PHE A 117 -8.76 -14.22 -27.49
C PHE A 117 -7.57 -15.07 -27.92
N LYS A 118 -6.48 -14.41 -28.30
CA LYS A 118 -5.20 -15.04 -28.64
C LYS A 118 -4.03 -14.33 -27.97
N LEU A 119 -3.17 -15.08 -27.29
CA LEU A 119 -1.83 -14.64 -26.90
C LEU A 119 -0.79 -15.17 -27.88
N THR A 120 0.13 -14.31 -28.33
CA THR A 120 1.23 -14.66 -29.23
C THR A 120 2.58 -14.36 -28.58
N PHE A 121 3.48 -15.34 -28.56
CA PHE A 121 4.84 -15.22 -28.03
C PHE A 121 5.85 -15.07 -29.18
N ARG A 122 6.35 -13.84 -29.40
CA ARG A 122 7.30 -13.58 -30.49
C ARG A 122 8.69 -14.12 -30.16
N LYS A 123 9.45 -14.45 -31.20
CA LYS A 123 10.85 -14.88 -31.07
C LYS A 123 11.71 -13.69 -30.59
N PRO A 124 12.77 -13.93 -29.79
CA PRO A 124 13.66 -12.87 -29.34
C PRO A 124 14.44 -12.24 -30.51
N SER A 125 14.66 -10.94 -30.44
CA SER A 125 15.49 -10.18 -31.39
C SER A 125 16.70 -9.52 -30.71
N ALA A 126 17.72 -9.21 -31.51
CA ALA A 126 18.86 -8.41 -31.06
C ALA A 126 18.54 -6.91 -31.18
N GLY A 127 17.94 -6.34 -30.13
CA GLY A 127 17.52 -4.92 -30.10
C GLY A 127 16.42 -4.61 -31.11
N GLU A 128 16.45 -3.39 -31.67
CA GLU A 128 15.52 -2.91 -32.70
C GLU A 128 15.73 -3.59 -34.06
N SER A 129 16.82 -4.34 -34.26
CA SER A 129 17.02 -5.10 -35.48
C SER A 129 16.02 -6.27 -35.54
N SER A 130 15.42 -6.53 -36.70
CA SER A 130 14.53 -7.66 -36.95
C SER A 130 15.24 -9.02 -37.00
N THR A 131 16.53 -9.08 -36.65
CA THR A 131 17.31 -10.32 -36.67
C THR A 131 16.96 -11.20 -35.48
N ALA A 132 16.44 -12.39 -35.76
CA ALA A 132 16.09 -13.36 -34.73
C ALA A 132 17.35 -13.84 -33.99
N LYS A 133 17.30 -13.82 -32.66
CA LYS A 133 18.37 -14.34 -31.81
C LYS A 133 18.16 -15.83 -31.56
N TYR A 134 19.26 -16.59 -31.48
CA TYR A 134 19.18 -17.97 -31.03
C TYR A 134 18.57 -18.03 -29.62
N ALA A 135 17.62 -18.93 -29.43
CA ALA A 135 16.98 -19.18 -28.15
C ALA A 135 16.60 -20.66 -28.02
N SER A 136 16.56 -21.13 -26.78
CA SER A 136 16.01 -22.43 -26.43
C SER A 136 14.62 -22.26 -25.83
N TYR A 137 13.73 -23.21 -26.10
CA TYR A 137 12.33 -23.12 -25.70
C TYR A 137 11.88 -24.37 -24.93
N ASN A 138 11.09 -24.12 -23.90
CA ASN A 138 10.39 -25.13 -23.11
C ASN A 138 8.95 -24.66 -22.88
N HIS A 139 8.07 -25.59 -22.54
CA HIS A 139 6.71 -25.23 -22.14
C HIS A 139 6.19 -26.22 -21.09
N LEU A 140 5.23 -25.77 -20.29
CA LEU A 140 4.46 -26.60 -19.39
C LEU A 140 2.98 -26.41 -19.71
N LYS A 141 2.25 -27.51 -19.85
CA LYS A 141 0.78 -27.52 -19.89
C LYS A 141 0.29 -28.39 -18.76
N THR A 142 -0.49 -27.83 -17.86
CA THR A 142 -1.05 -28.52 -16.71
C THR A 142 -2.35 -27.84 -16.29
N VAL A 143 -2.93 -28.31 -15.20
CA VAL A 143 -3.99 -27.62 -14.48
C VAL A 143 -3.46 -27.11 -13.14
N SER A 144 -4.11 -26.08 -12.60
CA SER A 144 -3.86 -25.53 -11.26
C SER A 144 -5.11 -25.59 -10.40
N PRO A 145 -5.00 -25.96 -9.11
CA PRO A 145 -6.12 -25.86 -8.17
C PRO A 145 -6.38 -24.41 -7.70
N GLY A 146 -5.48 -23.46 -7.99
CA GLY A 146 -5.60 -22.05 -7.60
C GLY A 146 -4.40 -21.20 -8.02
N LEU A 147 -4.57 -19.88 -8.11
CA LEU A 147 -3.51 -18.95 -8.55
C LEU A 147 -2.34 -18.89 -7.56
N GLU A 148 -2.60 -19.09 -6.26
CA GLU A 148 -1.59 -19.11 -5.21
C GLU A 148 -0.61 -20.29 -5.32
N LYS A 149 -0.91 -21.30 -6.16
CA LYS A 149 -0.08 -22.50 -6.37
C LYS A 149 0.82 -22.44 -7.60
N LEU A 150 0.70 -21.42 -8.45
CA LEU A 150 1.40 -21.39 -9.74
C LEU A 150 2.92 -21.45 -9.57
N THR A 151 3.48 -20.70 -8.62
CA THR A 151 4.93 -20.71 -8.33
C THR A 151 5.41 -22.11 -7.93
N ASP A 152 4.66 -22.80 -7.08
CA ASP A 152 5.03 -24.13 -6.58
C ASP A 152 4.92 -25.18 -7.69
N ILE A 153 3.90 -25.08 -8.55
CA ILE A 153 3.76 -25.94 -9.73
C ILE A 153 4.98 -25.77 -10.65
N VAL A 154 5.35 -24.53 -10.96
CA VAL A 154 6.53 -24.23 -11.78
C VAL A 154 7.79 -24.79 -11.14
N LYS A 155 8.06 -24.48 -9.86
CA LYS A 155 9.24 -24.98 -9.13
C LYS A 155 9.35 -26.50 -9.16
N ASN A 156 8.25 -27.20 -8.93
CA ASN A 156 8.19 -28.66 -8.94
C ASN A 156 8.29 -29.28 -10.34
N SER A 157 8.16 -28.48 -11.41
CA SER A 157 8.35 -28.91 -12.80
C SER A 157 9.76 -28.71 -13.33
N LEU A 158 10.64 -28.01 -12.59
CA LEU A 158 11.95 -27.60 -13.09
C LEU A 158 12.94 -28.76 -13.18
N SER A 159 13.73 -28.76 -14.25
CA SER A 159 14.78 -29.73 -14.52
C SER A 159 16.04 -29.04 -15.03
N GLY A 160 17.22 -29.46 -14.52
CA GLY A 160 18.54 -28.94 -14.91
C GLY A 160 19.17 -29.69 -16.10
N ARG A 161 18.44 -30.61 -16.74
CA ARG A 161 18.97 -31.47 -17.82
C ARG A 161 19.19 -30.76 -19.15
N PHE A 162 18.72 -29.52 -19.29
CA PHE A 162 18.74 -28.80 -20.56
C PHE A 162 20.07 -28.08 -20.78
N MET A 163 20.42 -27.92 -22.06
CA MET A 163 21.67 -27.31 -22.50
C MET A 163 21.37 -26.26 -23.56
N TYR A 164 21.78 -25.03 -23.30
CA TYR A 164 21.75 -23.91 -24.22
C TYR A 164 22.96 -24.06 -25.17
N ASN A 165 22.71 -24.19 -26.47
CA ASN A 165 23.72 -24.57 -27.45
C ASN A 165 23.63 -23.68 -28.72
N PRO A 166 24.04 -22.40 -28.64
CA PRO A 166 23.99 -21.50 -29.79
C PRO A 166 24.97 -21.94 -30.89
N PRO A 167 24.74 -21.60 -32.16
CA PRO A 167 25.64 -21.93 -33.26
C PRO A 167 27.06 -21.37 -33.09
N SER A 168 27.18 -20.23 -32.42
CA SER A 168 28.42 -19.60 -32.00
C SER A 168 28.33 -19.26 -30.50
N GLY A 169 29.37 -19.61 -29.74
CA GLY A 169 29.45 -19.37 -28.29
C GLY A 169 29.56 -20.65 -27.46
N GLU A 170 29.64 -20.47 -26.13
CA GLU A 170 29.80 -21.56 -25.19
C GLU A 170 28.47 -22.27 -24.88
N LYS A 171 28.54 -23.59 -24.75
CA LYS A 171 27.43 -24.41 -24.26
C LYS A 171 27.26 -24.20 -22.77
N ARG A 172 26.02 -24.01 -22.32
CA ARG A 172 25.71 -23.78 -20.89
C ARG A 172 24.49 -24.57 -20.46
N HIS A 173 24.54 -25.16 -19.28
CA HIS A 173 23.34 -25.74 -18.68
C HIS A 173 22.37 -24.64 -18.25
N TYR A 174 21.08 -24.91 -18.38
CA TYR A 174 20.03 -24.04 -17.85
C TYR A 174 18.90 -24.86 -17.25
N ILE A 175 18.15 -24.23 -16.36
CA ILE A 175 17.01 -24.82 -15.69
C ILE A 175 15.76 -24.49 -16.49
N ALA A 176 14.94 -25.49 -16.77
CA ALA A 176 13.70 -25.27 -17.51
C ALA A 176 12.53 -26.08 -16.98
N VAL A 177 11.32 -25.59 -17.25
CA VAL A 177 10.09 -26.35 -17.05
C VAL A 177 10.12 -27.62 -17.90
N ASP A 178 9.65 -28.71 -17.31
CA ASP A 178 9.66 -30.04 -17.91
C ASP A 178 8.30 -30.72 -17.69
N THR A 179 8.23 -31.68 -16.77
CA THR A 179 6.98 -32.39 -16.47
C THR A 179 6.56 -32.11 -15.04
N TYR A 180 5.27 -31.82 -14.85
CA TYR A 180 4.65 -31.74 -13.54
C TYR A 180 3.66 -32.88 -13.39
N LYS A 181 3.75 -33.62 -12.27
CA LYS A 181 2.75 -34.61 -11.89
C LYS A 181 2.04 -34.09 -10.64
N PRO A 182 0.73 -33.76 -10.73
CA PRO A 182 0.01 -33.31 -9.56
C PRO A 182 0.03 -34.40 -8.48
N PRO A 183 0.17 -34.03 -7.19
CA PRO A 183 0.07 -35.00 -6.11
C PRO A 183 -1.31 -35.68 -6.13
N PRO A 184 -1.41 -36.96 -5.75
CA PRO A 184 -2.70 -37.64 -5.69
C PRO A 184 -3.65 -36.92 -4.72
N PRO A 185 -4.97 -36.87 -5.00
CA PRO A 185 -5.93 -36.17 -4.14
C PRO A 185 -5.83 -36.66 -2.70
N GLN A 186 -5.64 -35.73 -1.74
CA GLN A 186 -5.62 -36.09 -0.33
C GLN A 186 -7.04 -36.46 0.13
N GLN A 187 -7.21 -37.60 0.79
CA GLN A 187 -8.51 -38.08 1.31
C GLN A 187 -9.23 -37.07 2.24
N GLN A 188 -8.51 -36.09 2.81
CA GLN A 188 -9.10 -35.02 3.63
C GLN A 188 -9.88 -33.96 2.83
N GLN A 189 -9.54 -33.70 1.56
CA GLN A 189 -10.31 -32.76 0.72
C GLN A 189 -11.70 -33.31 0.35
N GLN A 190 -11.85 -34.63 0.28
CA GLN A 190 -13.15 -35.27 0.06
C GLN A 190 -14.09 -35.18 1.27
N GLN A 191 -13.56 -35.04 2.50
CA GLN A 191 -14.40 -34.94 3.71
C GLN A 191 -15.02 -33.56 3.93
N ARG A 192 -14.51 -32.50 3.27
CA ARG A 192 -15.06 -31.13 3.36
C ARG A 192 -16.04 -30.75 2.26
N GLY A 193 -16.26 -31.59 1.25
CA GLY A 193 -17.15 -31.28 0.11
C GLY A 193 -16.62 -30.18 -0.83
N GLU A 194 -15.38 -29.73 -0.64
CA GLU A 194 -14.74 -28.66 -1.42
C GLU A 194 -13.89 -29.26 -2.56
N SER A 195 -14.52 -29.80 -3.61
CA SER A 195 -13.77 -30.09 -4.85
C SER A 195 -13.58 -28.79 -5.62
N ARG A 196 -12.48 -28.07 -5.37
CA ARG A 196 -12.14 -26.86 -6.13
C ARG A 196 -11.91 -27.22 -7.60
N LYS A 197 -12.53 -26.46 -8.50
CA LYS A 197 -12.43 -26.70 -9.94
C LYS A 197 -11.02 -26.37 -10.41
N GLU A 198 -10.33 -27.35 -10.97
CA GLU A 198 -9.02 -27.16 -11.58
C GLU A 198 -9.13 -26.26 -12.82
N SER A 199 -8.13 -25.41 -13.01
CA SER A 199 -8.08 -24.41 -14.08
C SER A 199 -6.89 -24.65 -15.01
N ASP A 200 -7.05 -24.39 -16.32
CA ASP A 200 -5.97 -24.55 -17.29
C ASP A 200 -4.80 -23.62 -16.95
N PHE A 201 -3.58 -24.16 -16.97
CA PHE A 201 -2.34 -23.43 -16.73
C PHE A 201 -1.27 -23.77 -17.77
N VAL A 202 -0.80 -22.76 -18.49
CA VAL A 202 0.18 -22.89 -19.56
C VAL A 202 1.35 -21.94 -19.31
N VAL A 203 2.58 -22.47 -19.40
CA VAL A 203 3.82 -21.69 -19.27
C VAL A 203 4.64 -21.83 -20.56
N HIS A 204 5.02 -20.71 -21.15
CA HIS A 204 6.06 -20.60 -22.16
C HIS A 204 7.38 -20.18 -21.51
N GLN A 205 8.43 -20.98 -21.69
CA GLN A 205 9.77 -20.57 -21.31
C GLN A 205 10.64 -20.33 -22.55
N VAL A 206 11.34 -19.20 -22.53
CA VAL A 206 12.36 -18.84 -23.52
C VAL A 206 13.67 -18.52 -22.82
N THR A 207 14.73 -19.23 -23.20
CA THR A 207 16.07 -19.07 -22.67
C THR A 207 16.98 -18.49 -23.74
N VAL A 208 17.55 -17.32 -23.48
CA VAL A 208 18.27 -16.50 -24.46
C VAL A 208 19.39 -15.70 -23.79
N GLN A 209 20.51 -15.52 -24.49
CA GLN A 209 21.62 -14.68 -24.01
C GLN A 209 21.29 -13.19 -24.15
N ALA A 210 21.63 -12.35 -23.17
CA ALA A 210 21.53 -10.89 -23.29
C ALA A 210 22.53 -10.31 -24.32
N PRO A 211 22.30 -9.11 -24.90
CA PRO A 211 21.06 -8.34 -24.86
C PRO A 211 20.00 -8.92 -25.81
N PHE A 212 18.73 -8.80 -25.46
CA PHE A 212 17.61 -9.22 -26.32
C PHE A 212 16.35 -8.41 -26.04
N GLN A 213 15.40 -8.49 -26.95
CA GLN A 213 14.02 -8.02 -26.79
C GLN A 213 13.04 -9.13 -27.16
N ILE A 214 11.95 -9.29 -26.39
CA ILE A 214 10.84 -10.22 -26.65
C ILE A 214 9.53 -9.45 -26.54
N GLU A 215 8.57 -9.76 -27.41
CA GLU A 215 7.23 -9.19 -27.36
C GLU A 215 6.16 -10.28 -27.13
N VAL A 216 5.20 -9.99 -26.27
CA VAL A 216 4.04 -10.84 -25.98
C VAL A 216 2.78 -10.05 -26.24
N LEU A 217 1.95 -10.54 -27.15
CA LEU A 217 0.76 -9.83 -27.62
C LEU A 217 -0.48 -10.55 -27.12
N PHE A 218 -1.49 -9.79 -26.71
CA PHE A 218 -2.85 -10.25 -26.51
C PHE A 218 -3.78 -9.55 -27.49
N GLU A 219 -4.60 -10.36 -28.15
CA GLU A 219 -5.52 -9.92 -29.20
C GLU A 219 -6.94 -10.41 -28.90
N SER A 220 -7.89 -9.49 -28.67
CA SER A 220 -9.30 -9.83 -28.45
C SER A 220 -9.99 -10.13 -29.79
N ALA A 221 -10.65 -11.27 -29.96
CA ALA A 221 -11.32 -11.60 -31.22
C ALA A 221 -12.47 -10.64 -31.58
N SER A 222 -12.99 -9.90 -30.59
CA SER A 222 -14.05 -8.91 -30.82
C SER A 222 -13.55 -7.62 -31.50
N PHE A 223 -12.25 -7.33 -31.44
CA PHE A 223 -11.68 -6.14 -32.09
C PHE A 223 -11.38 -6.43 -33.57
N ARG A 224 -12.43 -6.48 -34.39
CA ARG A 224 -12.39 -6.92 -35.80
C ARG A 224 -11.82 -5.88 -36.76
N ASP A 225 -11.98 -4.60 -36.43
CA ASP A 225 -11.58 -3.43 -37.21
C ASP A 225 -10.24 -2.84 -36.75
N ARG A 226 -9.41 -3.63 -36.05
CA ARG A 226 -8.10 -3.18 -35.59
C ARG A 226 -7.25 -2.68 -36.78
N PRO A 227 -6.59 -1.52 -36.68
CA PRO A 227 -5.90 -0.91 -37.81
C PRO A 227 -4.61 -1.66 -38.21
N ASN A 228 -3.92 -2.22 -37.21
CA ASN A 228 -2.67 -2.95 -37.35
C ASN A 228 -2.42 -3.80 -36.09
N GLN A 229 -1.41 -4.67 -36.14
CA GLN A 229 -0.95 -5.39 -34.97
C GLN A 229 -0.01 -4.50 -34.14
N LEU A 230 -0.25 -4.42 -32.82
CA LEU A 230 0.54 -3.61 -31.89
C LEU A 230 1.89 -4.29 -31.59
N ALA A 231 2.81 -4.31 -32.55
CA ALA A 231 4.09 -5.04 -32.42
C ALA A 231 5.22 -4.31 -33.15
N ALA A 232 6.47 -4.66 -32.84
CA ALA A 232 7.67 -4.10 -33.49
C ALA A 232 7.63 -2.57 -33.61
N GLU A 233 7.75 -2.03 -34.83
CA GLU A 233 7.78 -0.58 -35.11
C GLU A 233 6.53 0.13 -34.62
N VAL A 234 5.34 -0.46 -34.82
CA VAL A 234 4.05 0.10 -34.36
C VAL A 234 4.03 0.23 -32.83
N LEU A 235 4.55 -0.76 -32.11
CA LEU A 235 4.67 -0.70 -30.66
C LEU A 235 5.70 0.34 -30.23
N THR A 236 6.83 0.46 -30.93
CA THR A 236 7.85 1.47 -30.63
C THR A 236 7.30 2.88 -30.78
N GLU A 237 6.61 3.17 -31.89
CA GLU A 237 5.99 4.48 -32.12
C GLU A 237 4.95 4.82 -31.05
N GLU A 238 4.09 3.87 -30.69
CA GLU A 238 3.08 4.09 -29.65
C GLU A 238 3.73 4.27 -28.27
N LEU A 239 4.79 3.52 -27.93
CA LEU A 239 5.55 3.72 -26.70
C LEU A 239 6.15 5.13 -26.61
N GLU A 240 6.78 5.64 -27.67
CA GLU A 240 7.38 6.99 -27.68
C GLU A 240 6.32 8.10 -27.57
N LYS A 241 5.18 7.90 -28.24
CA LYS A 241 4.02 8.79 -28.11
C LYS A 241 3.51 8.83 -26.67
N ARG A 242 3.38 7.66 -26.02
CA ARG A 242 2.90 7.55 -24.62
C ARG A 242 3.88 8.12 -23.62
N LYS A 243 5.19 7.91 -23.80
CA LYS A 243 6.25 8.55 -23.01
C LYS A 243 6.12 10.08 -23.06
N SER A 244 5.99 10.63 -24.27
CA SER A 244 5.85 12.07 -24.48
C SER A 244 4.57 12.63 -23.85
N ALA A 245 3.44 11.92 -24.00
CA ALA A 245 2.17 12.31 -23.39
C ALA A 245 2.20 12.26 -21.86
N PHE A 246 2.80 11.22 -21.28
CA PHE A 246 3.00 11.10 -19.83
C PHE A 246 3.84 12.25 -19.30
N ASP A 247 4.96 12.58 -19.96
CA ASP A 247 5.84 13.66 -19.56
C ASP A 247 5.16 15.03 -19.60
N ALA A 248 4.39 15.29 -20.65
CA ALA A 248 3.60 16.52 -20.78
C ALA A 248 2.54 16.63 -19.68
N LYS A 249 1.73 15.58 -19.47
CA LYS A 249 0.70 15.54 -18.42
C LYS A 249 1.31 15.69 -17.03
N PHE A 250 2.48 15.08 -16.77
CA PHE A 250 3.16 15.19 -15.48
C PHE A 250 3.59 16.63 -15.18
N GLU A 251 4.19 17.33 -16.13
CA GLU A 251 4.57 18.73 -15.93
C GLU A 251 3.36 19.68 -15.84
N GLU A 252 2.30 19.40 -16.59
CA GLU A 252 1.03 20.12 -16.45
C GLU A 252 0.45 19.97 -15.04
N THR A 253 0.41 18.73 -14.54
CA THR A 253 -0.20 18.38 -13.26
C THR A 253 0.60 18.90 -12.06
N PHE A 254 1.92 18.70 -12.06
CA PHE A 254 2.76 18.95 -10.88
C PHE A 254 3.69 20.17 -10.99
N GLY A 255 3.97 20.64 -12.21
CA GLY A 255 4.75 21.87 -12.44
C GLY A 255 6.17 21.85 -11.86
N LEU A 256 6.79 20.68 -11.71
CA LEU A 256 8.06 20.54 -10.99
C LEU A 256 9.22 21.20 -11.75
N HIS A 257 9.24 21.13 -13.08
CA HIS A 257 10.25 21.84 -13.87
C HIS A 257 10.10 23.36 -13.70
N ARG A 258 8.87 23.89 -13.80
CA ARG A 258 8.58 25.31 -13.56
C ARG A 258 8.94 25.79 -12.16
N LYS A 259 8.90 24.89 -11.16
CA LYS A 259 9.32 25.15 -9.77
C LYS A 259 10.84 25.01 -9.55
N GLY A 260 11.62 24.72 -10.58
CA GLY A 260 13.08 24.68 -10.50
C GLY A 260 13.68 23.36 -10.01
N TYR A 261 12.90 22.27 -9.97
CA TYR A 261 13.44 20.95 -9.63
C TYR A 261 14.35 20.41 -10.74
N THR A 262 15.41 19.71 -10.35
CA THR A 262 16.37 19.12 -11.28
C THR A 262 15.76 17.94 -12.07
N PRO A 263 16.28 17.58 -13.26
CA PRO A 263 15.81 16.42 -14.02
C PRO A 263 15.82 15.10 -13.21
N ALA A 264 16.79 14.91 -12.32
CA ALA A 264 16.88 13.72 -11.46
C ALA A 264 15.76 13.68 -10.40
N GLN A 265 15.43 14.82 -9.79
CA GLN A 265 14.29 14.94 -8.86
C GLN A 265 12.94 14.76 -9.57
N ILE A 266 12.82 15.26 -10.80
CA ILE A 266 11.62 15.04 -11.63
C ILE A 266 11.49 13.54 -11.97
N LYS A 267 12.58 12.87 -12.35
CA LYS A 267 12.58 11.42 -12.60
C LYS A 267 12.18 10.61 -11.37
N PHE A 268 12.70 10.97 -10.19
CA PHE A 268 12.27 10.40 -8.91
C PHE A 268 10.75 10.56 -8.70
N SER A 269 10.22 11.76 -8.93
CA SER A 269 8.81 12.07 -8.72
C SER A 269 7.90 11.30 -9.68
N LYS A 270 8.32 11.17 -10.95
CA LYS A 270 7.65 10.32 -11.95
C LYS A 270 7.62 8.87 -11.51
N ALA A 271 8.74 8.33 -11.02
CA ALA A 271 8.81 6.97 -10.51
C ALA A 271 7.93 6.78 -9.26
N ALA A 272 7.89 7.74 -8.33
CA ALA A 272 7.05 7.67 -7.14
C ALA A 272 5.54 7.57 -7.49
N LEU A 273 5.06 8.46 -8.38
CA LEU A 273 3.68 8.41 -8.90
C LEU A 273 3.41 7.09 -9.65
N SER A 274 4.35 6.69 -10.51
CA SER A 274 4.19 5.51 -11.37
C SER A 274 4.13 4.23 -10.55
N ASN A 275 4.89 4.13 -9.46
CA ASN A 275 4.81 2.97 -8.57
C ASN A 275 3.52 2.94 -7.75
N MET A 276 2.97 4.11 -7.37
CA MET A 276 1.65 4.17 -6.74
C MET A 276 0.56 3.67 -7.70
N LEU A 277 0.54 4.17 -8.93
CA LEU A 277 -0.42 3.75 -9.96
C LEU A 277 -0.24 2.28 -10.35
N GLY A 278 1.01 1.86 -10.57
CA GLY A 278 1.35 0.47 -10.90
C GLY A 278 1.31 -0.49 -9.71
N GLY A 279 0.95 0.01 -8.52
CA GLY A 279 0.61 -0.79 -7.34
C GLY A 279 -0.89 -0.96 -7.14
N MET A 280 -1.73 -0.33 -7.97
CA MET A 280 -3.17 -0.57 -7.93
C MET A 280 -3.49 -2.00 -8.36
N GLY A 281 -4.41 -2.63 -7.64
CA GLY A 281 -4.86 -4.00 -7.87
C GLY A 281 -6.37 -4.09 -7.92
N TYR A 282 -6.84 -5.17 -8.53
CA TYR A 282 -8.22 -5.64 -8.47
C TYR A 282 -8.23 -6.96 -7.71
N PHE A 283 -9.01 -7.02 -6.64
CA PHE A 283 -9.12 -8.18 -5.76
C PHE A 283 -10.58 -8.62 -5.73
N TYR A 284 -10.84 -9.92 -5.64
CA TYR A 284 -12.20 -10.44 -5.56
C TYR A 284 -12.27 -11.61 -4.58
N GLY A 285 -13.28 -11.60 -3.70
CA GLY A 285 -13.54 -12.73 -2.79
C GLY A 285 -14.14 -12.29 -1.46
N GLN A 286 -13.88 -13.08 -0.40
CA GLN A 286 -14.55 -12.96 0.89
C GLN A 286 -13.60 -12.56 2.01
N SER A 287 -14.02 -11.60 2.83
CA SER A 287 -13.38 -11.32 4.11
C SER A 287 -13.83 -12.30 5.19
N ALA A 288 -12.91 -12.73 6.05
CA ALA A 288 -13.25 -13.48 7.27
C ALA A 288 -13.52 -12.50 8.43
N VAL A 289 -14.75 -12.47 8.93
CA VAL A 289 -15.19 -11.47 9.92
C VAL A 289 -15.77 -12.14 11.17
N GLN A 290 -15.35 -11.67 12.33
CA GLN A 290 -15.95 -12.03 13.62
C GLN A 290 -16.60 -10.78 14.24
N SER A 291 -17.93 -10.80 14.34
CA SER A 291 -18.69 -9.77 15.04
C SER A 291 -18.92 -10.13 16.51
N LYS A 292 -19.44 -9.18 17.29
CA LYS A 292 -19.93 -9.46 18.65
C LYS A 292 -21.16 -10.38 18.71
N TYR A 293 -21.83 -10.61 17.57
CA TYR A 293 -23.05 -11.41 17.47
C TYR A 293 -22.81 -12.87 17.04
N ASN A 294 -21.57 -13.23 16.67
CA ASN A 294 -21.18 -14.60 16.29
C ASN A 294 -19.96 -15.06 17.08
N GLU A 295 -20.00 -16.31 17.54
CA GLU A 295 -18.91 -16.90 18.33
C GLU A 295 -17.67 -17.20 17.47
N TYR A 296 -17.85 -17.57 16.20
CA TYR A 296 -16.78 -17.97 15.29
C TYR A 296 -16.72 -17.06 14.05
N PRO A 297 -15.54 -16.85 13.43
CA PRO A 297 -15.42 -16.08 12.19
C PRO A 297 -16.32 -16.63 11.07
N LEU A 298 -16.97 -15.74 10.33
CA LEU A 298 -17.83 -16.05 9.19
C LEU A 298 -17.25 -15.45 7.91
N ALA A 299 -17.47 -16.12 6.79
CA ALA A 299 -17.18 -15.55 5.48
C ALA A 299 -18.25 -14.52 5.13
N TYR A 300 -17.82 -13.29 4.83
CA TYR A 300 -18.70 -12.24 4.33
C TYR A 300 -19.02 -12.43 2.84
N PRO A 301 -20.07 -11.78 2.31
CA PRO A 301 -20.39 -11.84 0.89
C PRO A 301 -19.17 -11.55 0.02
N GLU A 302 -19.06 -12.29 -1.09
CA GLU A 302 -18.03 -12.02 -2.09
C GLU A 302 -18.21 -10.62 -2.67
N GLY A 303 -17.10 -9.92 -2.88
CA GLY A 303 -17.12 -8.60 -3.49
C GLY A 303 -15.78 -8.25 -4.13
N PRO A 304 -15.81 -7.35 -5.13
CA PRO A 304 -14.61 -6.79 -5.72
C PRO A 304 -14.05 -5.63 -4.90
N LEU A 305 -12.74 -5.44 -4.99
CA LEU A 305 -12.05 -4.25 -4.49
C LEU A 305 -11.01 -3.79 -5.51
N PHE A 306 -11.21 -2.60 -6.06
CA PHE A 306 -10.20 -1.89 -6.83
C PHE A 306 -9.52 -0.84 -5.94
N THR A 307 -8.23 -1.00 -5.65
CA THR A 307 -7.54 -0.19 -4.64
C THR A 307 -6.04 -0.09 -4.91
N ALA A 308 -5.40 0.98 -4.41
CA ALA A 308 -3.95 0.99 -4.27
C ALA A 308 -3.52 0.12 -3.07
N VAL A 309 -2.25 -0.32 -3.08
CA VAL A 309 -1.66 -1.12 -2.01
C VAL A 309 -0.46 -0.39 -1.39
N PRO A 310 -0.21 -0.49 -0.07
CA PRO A 310 0.90 0.23 0.57
C PRO A 310 2.28 -0.19 0.02
N SER A 311 2.44 -1.50 -0.21
CA SER A 311 3.65 -2.08 -0.77
C SER A 311 3.36 -3.35 -1.56
N ARG A 312 3.92 -3.46 -2.77
CA ARG A 312 3.82 -4.65 -3.61
C ARG A 312 4.51 -5.89 -3.02
N SER A 313 5.48 -5.72 -2.12
CA SER A 313 6.27 -6.83 -1.59
C SER A 313 5.68 -7.45 -0.33
N PHE A 314 5.20 -6.61 0.60
CA PHE A 314 4.79 -7.07 1.92
C PHE A 314 3.28 -6.91 2.16
N PHE A 315 2.65 -5.94 1.52
CA PHE A 315 1.25 -5.58 1.73
C PHE A 315 0.45 -5.50 0.40
N PRO A 316 0.43 -6.54 -0.46
CA PRO A 316 -0.25 -6.50 -1.76
C PRO A 316 -1.77 -6.66 -1.60
N ARG A 317 -2.41 -5.78 -0.84
CA ARG A 317 -3.84 -5.79 -0.50
C ARG A 317 -4.31 -4.43 0.01
N GLY A 318 -5.62 -4.25 0.08
CA GLY A 318 -6.24 -2.99 0.52
C GLY A 318 -6.13 -2.75 2.03
N PHE A 319 -5.68 -1.55 2.41
CA PHE A 319 -5.71 -1.05 3.79
C PHE A 319 -6.50 0.26 3.85
N LEU A 320 -7.52 0.31 4.70
CA LEU A 320 -8.56 1.34 4.68
C LEU A 320 -7.98 2.75 4.91
N TRP A 321 -7.16 2.92 5.95
CA TRP A 321 -6.60 4.24 6.25
C TRP A 321 -5.46 4.65 5.30
N ASP A 322 -4.69 3.70 4.75
CA ASP A 322 -3.67 3.99 3.75
C ASP A 322 -4.30 4.58 2.48
N GLU A 323 -5.46 4.04 2.07
CA GLU A 323 -6.09 4.40 0.81
C GLU A 323 -6.46 5.88 0.72
N GLY A 324 -6.93 6.49 1.81
CA GLY A 324 -7.21 7.92 1.81
C GLY A 324 -5.98 8.77 1.51
N PHE A 325 -4.78 8.33 1.94
CA PHE A 325 -3.52 8.98 1.59
C PHE A 325 -3.09 8.68 0.15
N HIS A 326 -3.27 7.45 -0.34
CA HIS A 326 -2.99 7.11 -1.74
C HIS A 326 -3.77 7.99 -2.69
N GLN A 327 -5.07 8.14 -2.41
CA GLN A 327 -6.00 8.85 -3.26
C GLN A 327 -5.76 10.37 -3.29
N LEU A 328 -5.01 10.95 -2.35
CA LEU A 328 -4.59 12.36 -2.45
C LEU A 328 -3.69 12.61 -3.67
N LEU A 329 -2.77 11.68 -3.97
CA LEU A 329 -1.87 11.79 -5.12
C LEU A 329 -2.55 11.30 -6.40
N ILE A 330 -3.24 10.16 -6.36
CA ILE A 330 -3.94 9.59 -7.52
C ILE A 330 -4.98 10.58 -8.05
N ASN A 331 -5.79 11.20 -7.19
CA ASN A 331 -6.80 12.16 -7.59
C ASN A 331 -6.23 13.37 -8.35
N LYS A 332 -4.98 13.77 -8.07
CA LYS A 332 -4.33 14.84 -8.84
C LYS A 332 -3.97 14.41 -10.26
N TRP A 333 -3.63 13.13 -10.44
CA TRP A 333 -3.30 12.57 -11.75
C TRP A 333 -4.53 12.17 -12.56
N ASP A 334 -5.48 11.48 -11.94
CA ASP A 334 -6.72 11.01 -12.56
C ASP A 334 -7.85 10.84 -11.52
N PRO A 335 -8.78 11.81 -11.43
CA PRO A 335 -9.94 11.72 -10.53
C PRO A 335 -10.87 10.53 -10.80
N GLN A 336 -10.90 9.97 -12.02
CA GLN A 336 -11.76 8.82 -12.32
C GLN A 336 -11.30 7.58 -11.55
N ILE A 337 -9.98 7.35 -11.50
CA ILE A 337 -9.39 6.24 -10.72
C ILE A 337 -9.78 6.36 -9.25
N THR A 338 -9.74 7.58 -8.69
CA THR A 338 -10.16 7.82 -7.31
C THR A 338 -11.65 7.55 -7.10
N ARG A 339 -12.53 7.94 -8.02
CA ARG A 339 -13.96 7.62 -7.94
C ARG A 339 -14.21 6.12 -7.93
N GLU A 340 -13.53 5.36 -8.78
CA GLU A 340 -13.65 3.90 -8.81
C GLU A 340 -13.19 3.27 -7.48
N SER A 341 -12.02 3.67 -6.97
CA SER A 341 -11.51 3.14 -5.69
C SER A 341 -12.44 3.45 -4.52
N LEU A 342 -12.88 4.71 -4.37
CA LEU A 342 -13.78 5.11 -3.29
C LEU A 342 -15.13 4.38 -3.35
N ALA A 343 -15.67 4.17 -4.56
CA ALA A 343 -16.90 3.39 -4.74
C ALA A 343 -16.73 1.94 -4.26
N HIS A 344 -15.66 1.26 -4.69
CA HIS A 344 -15.38 -0.12 -4.27
C HIS A 344 -15.19 -0.23 -2.76
N TRP A 345 -14.44 0.70 -2.13
CA TRP A 345 -14.28 0.70 -0.68
C TRP A 345 -15.61 0.87 0.08
N LEU A 346 -16.51 1.73 -0.40
CA LEU A 346 -17.81 1.95 0.22
C LEU A 346 -18.82 0.84 -0.09
N ASP A 347 -18.62 0.09 -1.18
CA ASP A 347 -19.36 -1.14 -1.45
C ASP A 347 -19.02 -2.27 -0.46
N MET A 348 -17.85 -2.22 0.19
CA MET A 348 -17.45 -3.15 1.26
C MET A 348 -18.11 -2.88 2.61
N ILE A 349 -18.99 -1.87 2.72
CA ILE A 349 -19.76 -1.61 3.93
C ILE A 349 -20.70 -2.78 4.22
N ASN A 350 -20.61 -3.32 5.43
CA ASN A 350 -21.50 -4.38 5.89
C ASN A 350 -22.86 -3.84 6.38
N VAL A 351 -23.77 -4.73 6.75
CA VAL A 351 -25.11 -4.37 7.26
C VAL A 351 -25.09 -3.49 8.52
N GLU A 352 -23.98 -3.46 9.25
CA GLU A 352 -23.80 -2.64 10.45
C GLU A 352 -23.21 -1.25 10.14
N GLY A 353 -22.76 -1.00 8.91
CA GLY A 353 -22.08 0.24 8.53
C GLY A 353 -20.55 0.19 8.66
N TRP A 354 -19.96 -0.98 8.88
CA TRP A 354 -18.52 -1.16 9.08
C TRP A 354 -17.79 -1.61 7.80
N ILE A 355 -16.54 -1.19 7.66
CA ILE A 355 -15.62 -1.63 6.61
C ILE A 355 -14.40 -2.29 7.27
N PRO A 356 -14.01 -3.52 6.87
CA PRO A 356 -12.77 -4.12 7.33
C PRO A 356 -11.53 -3.26 7.05
N ARG A 357 -10.67 -3.08 8.05
CA ARG A 357 -9.47 -2.23 7.93
C ARG A 357 -8.44 -2.79 6.95
N GLU A 358 -8.37 -4.11 6.82
CA GLU A 358 -7.44 -4.84 5.96
C GLU A 358 -8.27 -5.84 5.14
N GLN A 359 -8.20 -5.73 3.82
CA GLN A 359 -9.05 -6.45 2.87
C GLN A 359 -8.30 -7.67 2.33
N ILE A 360 -8.61 -8.86 2.86
CA ILE A 360 -7.94 -10.12 2.53
C ILE A 360 -8.97 -11.03 1.84
N LEU A 361 -9.14 -10.85 0.53
CA LEU A 361 -10.31 -11.34 -0.20
C LEU A 361 -10.12 -12.72 -0.85
N ASP A 362 -8.93 -12.98 -1.41
CA ASP A 362 -8.62 -14.21 -2.13
C ASP A 362 -7.48 -15.01 -1.46
N ASP A 363 -7.18 -16.17 -2.02
CA ASP A 363 -6.14 -17.06 -1.48
C ASP A 363 -4.73 -16.54 -1.75
N GLU A 364 -4.54 -15.73 -2.80
CA GLU A 364 -3.26 -15.06 -3.05
C GLU A 364 -2.96 -14.08 -1.90
N ALA A 365 -3.91 -13.24 -1.53
CA ALA A 365 -3.80 -12.33 -0.40
C ALA A 365 -3.64 -13.08 0.93
N ARG A 366 -4.43 -14.15 1.18
CA ARG A 366 -4.31 -14.97 2.40
C ARG A 366 -2.94 -15.63 2.53
N SER A 367 -2.32 -16.04 1.42
CA SER A 367 -0.98 -16.66 1.43
C SER A 367 0.12 -15.71 1.95
N LYS A 368 -0.15 -14.39 1.94
CA LYS A 368 0.74 -13.33 2.41
C LYS A 368 0.39 -12.83 3.81
N VAL A 369 -0.50 -13.49 4.54
CA VAL A 369 -0.97 -13.07 5.87
C VAL A 369 -0.80 -14.23 6.86
N PRO A 370 -0.11 -14.03 8.00
CA PRO A 370 -0.14 -15.00 9.08
C PRO A 370 -1.58 -15.22 9.58
N GLY A 371 -1.96 -16.47 9.88
CA GLY A 371 -3.35 -16.84 10.16
C GLY A 371 -4.04 -16.03 11.27
N GLU A 372 -3.29 -15.52 12.24
CA GLU A 372 -3.79 -14.69 13.34
C GLU A 372 -4.30 -13.30 12.92
N PHE A 373 -3.88 -12.78 11.76
CA PHE A 373 -4.28 -11.47 11.24
C PHE A 373 -5.39 -11.53 10.18
N ILE A 374 -5.79 -12.72 9.74
CA ILE A 374 -6.80 -12.88 8.69
C ILE A 374 -8.18 -12.42 9.19
N VAL A 375 -8.54 -12.78 10.41
CA VAL A 375 -9.87 -12.49 10.97
C VAL A 375 -10.00 -11.00 11.32
N GLN A 376 -10.95 -10.34 10.68
CA GLN A 376 -11.30 -8.95 10.95
C GLN A 376 -12.41 -8.87 12.01
N ARG A 377 -12.36 -7.88 12.90
CA ARG A 377 -13.33 -7.69 13.98
C ARG A 377 -14.16 -6.45 13.71
N ASN A 378 -15.48 -6.57 13.71
CA ASN A 378 -16.38 -5.48 13.31
C ASN A 378 -16.44 -4.31 14.31
N GLU A 379 -15.96 -4.48 15.54
CA GLU A 379 -15.84 -3.38 16.51
C GLU A 379 -14.59 -2.52 16.26
N ASN A 380 -13.63 -3.06 15.50
CA ASN A 380 -12.34 -2.43 15.23
C ASN A 380 -12.47 -1.45 14.05
N ALA A 381 -12.40 -0.16 14.37
CA ALA A 381 -12.37 0.92 13.40
C ALA A 381 -10.99 1.11 12.75
N ASN A 382 -10.89 2.10 11.86
CA ASN A 382 -9.63 2.65 11.35
C ASN A 382 -9.75 4.17 11.18
N PRO A 383 -8.68 4.97 11.04
CA PRO A 383 -8.83 6.37 10.66
C PRO A 383 -9.63 6.51 9.36
N PRO A 384 -10.68 7.35 9.30
CA PRO A 384 -11.55 7.44 8.13
C PRO A 384 -10.95 8.36 7.06
N THR A 385 -9.71 8.06 6.63
CA THR A 385 -8.91 8.91 5.74
C THR A 385 -9.50 9.04 4.34
N LEU A 386 -10.43 8.16 3.93
CA LEU A 386 -11.19 8.32 2.68
C LEU A 386 -11.90 9.69 2.61
N PHE A 387 -12.24 10.30 3.76
CA PHE A 387 -12.75 11.66 3.80
C PHE A 387 -11.71 12.70 3.30
N LEU A 388 -10.41 12.49 3.47
CA LEU A 388 -9.38 13.37 2.89
C LEU A 388 -9.46 13.40 1.36
N ALA A 389 -9.62 12.22 0.74
CA ALA A 389 -9.78 12.10 -0.71
C ALA A 389 -11.11 12.70 -1.17
N LEU A 390 -12.20 12.43 -0.44
CA LEU A 390 -13.51 13.00 -0.71
C LEU A 390 -13.51 14.53 -0.64
N GLN A 391 -12.83 15.12 0.35
CA GLN A 391 -12.66 16.57 0.46
C GLN A 391 -12.01 17.14 -0.81
N LYS A 392 -10.99 16.47 -1.38
CA LYS A 392 -10.35 16.92 -2.62
C LYS A 392 -11.26 16.84 -3.83
N LEU A 393 -12.11 15.81 -3.92
CA LEU A 393 -13.13 15.71 -4.97
C LEU A 393 -14.13 16.85 -4.86
N VAL A 394 -14.65 17.12 -3.66
CA VAL A 394 -15.63 18.20 -3.41
C VAL A 394 -15.04 19.58 -3.72
N VAL A 395 -13.85 19.89 -3.22
CA VAL A 395 -13.18 21.17 -3.48
C VAL A 395 -12.90 21.37 -4.96
N SER A 396 -12.44 20.33 -5.66
CA SER A 396 -12.18 20.37 -7.11
C SER A 396 -13.47 20.60 -7.91
N PHE A 397 -14.56 19.92 -7.55
CA PHE A 397 -15.87 20.10 -8.16
C PHE A 397 -16.37 21.55 -8.03
N VAL A 398 -16.30 22.11 -6.82
CA VAL A 398 -16.70 23.51 -6.58
C VAL A 398 -15.83 24.47 -7.38
N ALA A 399 -14.50 24.29 -7.38
CA ALA A 399 -13.56 25.14 -8.11
C ALA A 399 -13.76 25.12 -9.63
N LYS A 400 -14.28 24.03 -10.20
CA LYS A 400 -14.58 23.90 -11.64
C LYS A 400 -15.89 24.59 -12.07
N GLY A 401 -16.66 25.17 -11.14
CA GLY A 401 -17.96 25.77 -11.43
C GLY A 401 -19.15 24.89 -11.04
N GLY A 402 -18.93 23.82 -10.27
CA GLY A 402 -19.99 22.99 -9.71
C GLY A 402 -20.79 22.22 -10.76
N GLU A 403 -22.12 22.14 -10.56
CA GLU A 403 -23.01 21.28 -11.34
C GLU A 403 -23.10 21.69 -12.82
N GLU A 404 -22.96 22.98 -13.12
CA GLU A 404 -22.98 23.46 -14.50
C GLU A 404 -21.77 22.95 -15.31
N ALA A 405 -20.67 22.64 -14.62
CA ALA A 405 -19.42 22.20 -15.24
C ALA A 405 -19.13 20.69 -15.10
N ASP A 406 -19.68 19.99 -14.10
CA ASP A 406 -19.35 18.58 -13.80
C ASP A 406 -20.54 17.78 -13.22
N LYS A 407 -21.56 17.55 -14.05
CA LYS A 407 -22.77 16.77 -13.66
C LYS A 407 -22.44 15.36 -13.17
N ASP A 408 -21.41 14.73 -13.72
CA ASP A 408 -21.03 13.35 -13.43
C ASP A 408 -20.51 13.22 -11.99
N THR A 409 -19.70 14.17 -11.52
CA THR A 409 -19.24 14.17 -10.12
C THR A 409 -20.40 14.37 -9.15
N LYS A 410 -21.37 15.25 -9.44
CA LYS A 410 -22.56 15.39 -8.58
C LYS A 410 -23.39 14.11 -8.54
N ALA A 411 -23.64 13.48 -9.69
CA ALA A 411 -24.38 12.22 -9.77
C ALA A 411 -23.66 11.09 -9.02
N TYR A 412 -22.33 11.04 -9.12
CA TYR A 412 -21.48 10.13 -8.36
C TYR A 412 -21.64 10.35 -6.85
N LEU A 413 -21.48 11.60 -6.37
CA LEU A 413 -21.62 11.93 -4.95
C LEU A 413 -23.02 11.58 -4.42
N LYS A 414 -24.07 11.81 -5.22
CA LYS A 414 -25.44 11.44 -4.86
C LYS A 414 -25.61 9.94 -4.63
N ARG A 415 -25.01 9.10 -5.48
CA ARG A 415 -25.02 7.63 -5.30
C ARG A 415 -24.20 7.18 -4.10
N LEU A 416 -23.10 7.89 -3.83
CA LEU A 416 -22.17 7.58 -2.74
C LEU A 416 -22.74 7.95 -1.35
N PHE A 417 -23.55 9.00 -1.28
CA PHE A 417 -23.94 9.63 -0.03
C PHE A 417 -24.63 8.70 0.98
N PRO A 418 -25.60 7.84 0.63
CA PRO A 418 -26.23 6.94 1.60
C PRO A 418 -25.23 5.98 2.29
N ARG A 419 -24.21 5.53 1.53
CA ARG A 419 -23.12 4.69 2.06
C ARG A 419 -22.23 5.48 3.02
N LEU A 420 -21.89 6.73 2.67
CA LEU A 420 -21.15 7.63 3.54
C LEU A 420 -21.91 7.92 4.84
N GLN A 421 -23.22 8.14 4.78
CA GLN A 421 -24.06 8.33 5.97
C GLN A 421 -24.00 7.10 6.88
N THR A 422 -24.14 5.90 6.30
CA THR A 422 -24.09 4.64 7.05
C THR A 422 -22.73 4.45 7.73
N TRP A 423 -21.64 4.72 7.02
CA TRP A 423 -20.29 4.60 7.58
C TRP A 423 -20.01 5.65 8.66
N PHE A 424 -20.42 6.90 8.44
CA PHE A 424 -20.28 7.98 9.42
C PHE A 424 -21.08 7.70 10.70
N GLU A 425 -22.33 7.21 10.56
CA GLU A 425 -23.17 6.83 11.70
C GLU A 425 -22.57 5.65 12.48
N TRP A 426 -21.94 4.69 11.80
CA TRP A 426 -21.25 3.59 12.46
C TRP A 426 -20.15 4.07 13.41
N TYR A 427 -19.34 5.08 13.05
CA TYR A 427 -18.38 5.68 13.98
C TYR A 427 -19.07 6.33 15.19
N ASN A 428 -20.13 7.11 14.92
CA ASN A 428 -20.85 7.87 15.95
C ASN A 428 -21.72 7.00 16.87
N THR A 429 -21.90 5.72 16.56
CA THR A 429 -22.58 4.75 17.42
C THR A 429 -21.61 3.82 18.12
N THR A 430 -20.54 3.39 17.45
CA THR A 430 -19.65 2.34 17.97
C THR A 430 -18.41 2.86 18.68
N GLN A 431 -17.91 4.03 18.30
CA GLN A 431 -16.63 4.57 18.80
C GLN A 431 -16.78 5.72 19.80
N VAL A 432 -18.00 5.98 20.28
CA VAL A 432 -18.30 7.02 21.28
C VAL A 432 -17.48 6.81 22.56
N GLY A 433 -16.97 7.89 23.14
CA GLY A 433 -16.24 7.88 24.39
C GLY A 433 -17.16 7.90 25.62
N PRO A 434 -16.58 7.94 26.83
CA PRO A 434 -17.33 7.88 28.09
C PRO A 434 -18.12 9.15 28.41
N VAL A 435 -17.81 10.28 27.78
CA VAL A 435 -18.45 11.59 28.02
C VAL A 435 -18.91 12.20 26.69
N PRO A 436 -19.86 13.16 26.69
CA PRO A 436 -20.33 13.81 25.47
C PRO A 436 -19.19 14.35 24.60
N ASN A 437 -19.34 14.22 23.28
CA ASN A 437 -18.39 14.70 22.26
C ASN A 437 -16.98 14.06 22.32
N SER A 438 -16.75 13.09 23.21
CA SER A 438 -15.51 12.33 23.23
C SER A 438 -15.62 11.05 22.41
N TYR A 439 -14.48 10.55 21.92
CA TYR A 439 -14.38 9.30 21.19
C TYR A 439 -13.29 8.40 21.78
N ARG A 440 -13.43 7.09 21.56
CA ARG A 440 -12.47 6.07 22.03
C ARG A 440 -12.39 4.89 21.05
N TRP A 441 -11.23 4.71 20.43
CA TRP A 441 -10.85 3.47 19.75
C TRP A 441 -11.21 2.19 20.54
N ARG A 442 -11.92 1.27 19.89
CA ARG A 442 -12.14 -0.10 20.38
C ARG A 442 -10.98 -1.02 19.96
N GLY A 443 -10.94 -2.25 20.49
CA GLY A 443 -9.97 -3.26 20.05
C GLY A 443 -8.56 -3.15 20.60
N ARG A 444 -8.29 -2.26 21.58
CA ARG A 444 -6.99 -2.24 22.30
C ARG A 444 -6.74 -3.57 23.02
N ASP A 445 -5.47 -3.99 23.05
CA ASP A 445 -5.06 -5.22 23.74
C ASP A 445 -5.40 -5.15 25.23
N LYS A 446 -6.16 -6.13 25.73
CA LYS A 446 -6.54 -6.19 27.14
C LYS A 446 -5.47 -6.84 28.02
N ASP A 447 -4.60 -7.68 27.45
CA ASP A 447 -3.50 -8.31 28.19
C ASP A 447 -2.34 -7.34 28.37
N THR A 448 -2.32 -6.68 29.53
CA THR A 448 -1.24 -5.74 29.87
C THR A 448 0.08 -6.42 30.21
N ASN A 449 0.13 -7.74 30.44
CA ASN A 449 1.33 -8.39 30.97
C ASN A 449 2.40 -8.64 29.90
N LEU A 450 1.98 -8.80 28.64
CA LEU A 450 2.86 -9.09 27.52
C LEU A 450 3.51 -7.83 26.95
N PHE A 451 2.76 -6.73 26.90
CA PHE A 451 3.18 -5.50 26.23
C PHE A 451 3.65 -4.44 27.23
N LEU A 452 4.75 -3.76 26.93
CA LEU A 452 5.18 -2.58 27.70
C LEU A 452 4.06 -1.51 27.74
N ASN A 453 3.39 -1.29 26.60
CA ASN A 453 2.15 -0.53 26.49
C ASN A 453 1.21 -1.26 25.50
N PRO A 454 -0.05 -1.55 25.86
CA PRO A 454 -0.97 -2.28 24.97
C PRO A 454 -1.20 -1.55 23.64
N LYS A 455 -1.21 -2.29 22.52
CA LYS A 455 -1.31 -1.70 21.18
C LYS A 455 -2.70 -1.13 20.92
N THR A 456 -2.78 -0.24 19.94
CA THR A 456 -4.03 0.34 19.40
C THR A 456 -4.04 0.23 17.89
N LEU A 457 -4.03 -1.02 17.38
CA LEU A 457 -3.97 -1.31 15.93
C LEU A 457 -5.05 -0.55 15.13
N THR A 458 -6.22 -0.35 15.75
CA THR A 458 -7.35 0.35 15.12
C THR A 458 -7.07 1.81 14.83
N SER A 459 -6.11 2.47 15.47
CA SER A 459 -5.81 3.87 15.15
C SER A 459 -4.85 4.04 13.97
N GLY A 460 -4.27 2.96 13.44
CA GLY A 460 -3.18 3.01 12.46
C GLY A 460 -1.82 3.39 13.04
N LEU A 461 -1.74 3.70 14.34
CA LEU A 461 -0.51 4.02 15.07
C LEU A 461 -0.24 2.96 16.13
N ASP A 462 0.02 1.74 15.68
CA ASP A 462 -0.03 0.48 16.44
C ASP A 462 0.52 0.54 17.86
N ASP A 463 1.78 0.91 18.02
CA ASP A 463 2.49 0.93 19.30
C ASP A 463 2.68 2.34 19.88
N TYR A 464 2.03 3.37 19.30
CA TYR A 464 2.04 4.72 19.87
C TYR A 464 1.54 4.66 21.32
N PRO A 465 2.29 5.19 22.30
CA PRO A 465 1.91 5.06 23.70
C PRO A 465 0.58 5.73 24.04
N ARG A 466 -0.34 4.96 24.60
CA ARG A 466 -1.60 5.46 25.18
C ARG A 466 -1.70 5.14 26.67
N ALA A 467 -2.89 5.25 27.26
CA ALA A 467 -3.12 4.87 28.65
C ALA A 467 -2.57 3.46 28.91
N SER A 468 -1.78 3.30 29.98
CA SER A 468 -1.01 2.07 30.18
C SER A 468 -1.89 0.92 30.68
N HIS A 469 -3.06 1.21 31.22
CA HIS A 469 -4.07 0.23 31.62
C HIS A 469 -5.37 0.60 30.89
N PRO A 470 -5.64 -0.05 29.73
CA PRO A 470 -6.82 0.25 28.94
C PRO A 470 -8.11 0.15 29.77
N SER A 471 -9.02 1.11 29.59
CA SER A 471 -10.30 1.13 30.30
C SER A 471 -11.39 1.79 29.45
N GLN A 472 -12.63 1.72 29.93
CA GLN A 472 -13.76 2.40 29.28
C GLN A 472 -13.67 3.93 29.38
N ASP A 473 -12.86 4.44 30.32
CA ASP A 473 -12.71 5.87 30.62
C ASP A 473 -11.74 6.59 29.67
N GLU A 474 -11.17 5.88 28.69
CA GLU A 474 -10.22 6.49 27.77
C GLU A 474 -10.89 7.49 26.82
N ARG A 475 -10.18 8.56 26.48
CA ARG A 475 -10.57 9.54 25.46
C ARG A 475 -9.40 9.72 24.51
N HIS A 476 -9.62 9.53 23.22
CA HIS A 476 -8.57 9.52 22.19
C HIS A 476 -8.67 10.76 21.28
N VAL A 477 -7.69 11.65 21.37
CA VAL A 477 -7.74 12.97 20.71
C VAL A 477 -7.67 12.87 19.19
N ASP A 478 -6.91 11.90 18.68
CA ASP A 478 -6.78 11.66 17.24
C ASP A 478 -8.13 11.26 16.62
N LEU A 479 -8.90 10.39 17.29
CA LEU A 479 -10.22 10.00 16.82
C LEU A 479 -11.23 11.16 16.89
N HIS A 480 -11.20 11.98 17.95
CA HIS A 480 -11.99 13.21 18.01
C HIS A 480 -11.74 14.09 16.79
N CYS A 481 -10.46 14.33 16.46
CA CYS A 481 -10.08 15.15 15.33
C CYS A 481 -10.51 14.56 13.97
N TRP A 482 -10.42 13.23 13.81
CA TRP A 482 -10.93 12.56 12.61
C TRP A 482 -12.44 12.76 12.43
N MET A 483 -13.21 12.67 13.52
CA MET A 483 -14.65 12.84 13.46
C MET A 483 -15.04 14.30 13.22
N ALA A 484 -14.28 15.26 13.75
CA ALA A 484 -14.45 16.68 13.43
C ALA A 484 -14.26 16.96 11.93
N LEU A 485 -13.22 16.37 11.32
CA LEU A 485 -12.97 16.47 9.88
C LEU A 485 -14.10 15.82 9.07
N ALA A 486 -14.46 14.58 9.41
CA ALA A 486 -15.47 13.81 8.69
C ALA A 486 -16.84 14.50 8.72
N SER A 487 -17.26 15.04 9.88
CA SER A 487 -18.55 15.73 9.99
C SER A 487 -18.62 17.01 9.14
N GLY A 488 -17.52 17.75 9.01
CA GLY A 488 -17.46 18.93 8.15
C GLY A 488 -17.64 18.55 6.67
N ILE A 489 -16.94 17.51 6.22
CA ILE A 489 -17.05 17.02 4.84
C ILE A 489 -18.44 16.43 4.56
N MET A 490 -19.04 15.73 5.52
CA MET A 490 -20.43 15.27 5.41
C MET A 490 -21.40 16.45 5.26
N ALA A 491 -21.22 17.53 6.02
CA ALA A 491 -22.02 18.74 5.89
C ALA A 491 -21.87 19.39 4.51
N ASP A 492 -20.64 19.50 4.00
CA ASP A 492 -20.36 20.06 2.67
C ASP A 492 -21.00 19.24 1.55
N VAL A 493 -20.86 17.92 1.59
CA VAL A 493 -21.47 17.02 0.60
C VAL A 493 -23.00 17.08 0.68
N ALA A 494 -23.58 17.08 1.89
CA ALA A 494 -25.02 17.16 2.07
C ALA A 494 -25.58 18.49 1.53
N LYS A 495 -24.94 19.63 1.83
CA LYS A 495 -25.30 20.95 1.29
C LYS A 495 -25.26 20.97 -0.24
N LEU A 496 -24.19 20.43 -0.82
CA LEU A 496 -24.00 20.33 -2.27
C LEU A 496 -25.10 19.50 -2.96
N LEU A 497 -25.56 18.44 -2.30
CA LEU A 497 -26.60 17.56 -2.83
C LEU A 497 -28.03 18.04 -2.54
N GLY A 498 -28.20 19.03 -1.67
CA GLY A 498 -29.52 19.47 -1.19
C GLY A 498 -30.14 18.51 -0.16
N GLU A 499 -29.31 17.69 0.49
CA GLU A 499 -29.72 16.74 1.53
C GLU A 499 -29.73 17.42 2.92
N PRO A 500 -30.45 16.87 3.92
CA PRO A 500 -30.38 17.34 5.29
C PRO A 500 -28.93 17.36 5.80
N HIS A 501 -28.48 18.52 6.28
CA HIS A 501 -27.07 18.77 6.64
C HIS A 501 -26.88 19.32 8.06
N GLN A 502 -27.96 19.72 8.72
CA GLN A 502 -27.92 20.47 9.98
C GLN A 502 -27.25 19.68 11.10
N ASP A 503 -27.47 18.36 11.18
CA ASP A 503 -26.85 17.51 12.20
C ASP A 503 -25.34 17.34 11.98
N TYR A 504 -24.89 17.21 10.72
CA TYR A 504 -23.47 17.15 10.38
C TYR A 504 -22.77 18.48 10.67
N GLU A 505 -23.40 19.59 10.31
CA GLU A 505 -22.88 20.94 10.58
C GLU A 505 -22.80 21.22 12.08
N LYS A 506 -23.84 20.89 12.85
CA LYS A 506 -23.82 21.00 14.31
C LYS A 506 -22.74 20.13 14.94
N THR A 507 -22.60 18.89 14.47
CA THR A 507 -21.54 17.98 14.94
C THR A 507 -20.16 18.57 14.65
N HIS A 508 -19.93 19.07 13.44
CA HIS A 508 -18.67 19.72 13.06
C HIS A 508 -18.38 20.95 13.93
N GLN A 509 -19.35 21.84 14.11
CA GLN A 509 -19.21 23.02 14.96
C GLN A 509 -18.81 22.63 16.39
N ILE A 510 -19.51 21.67 17.00
CA ILE A 510 -19.20 21.20 18.36
C ILE A 510 -17.79 20.57 18.45
N LEU A 511 -17.44 19.69 17.51
CA LEU A 511 -16.16 18.97 17.57
C LEU A 511 -14.97 19.86 17.19
N SER A 512 -15.20 20.93 16.42
CA SER A 512 -14.20 21.93 16.05
C SER A 512 -14.07 23.07 17.06
N ASP A 513 -15.00 23.20 18.01
CA ASP A 513 -14.93 24.20 19.08
C ASP A 513 -13.68 23.95 19.94
N ASN A 514 -12.76 24.91 19.90
CA ASN A 514 -11.49 24.81 20.59
C ASN A 514 -11.69 24.74 22.11
N SER A 515 -12.76 25.31 22.67
CA SER A 515 -13.08 25.24 24.11
C SER A 515 -13.45 23.81 24.52
N VAL A 516 -14.27 23.13 23.72
CA VAL A 516 -14.65 21.72 23.95
C VAL A 516 -13.44 20.80 23.79
N LEU A 517 -12.65 21.03 22.75
CA LEU A 517 -11.41 20.28 22.52
C LEU A 517 -10.41 20.45 23.67
N GLU A 518 -10.28 21.66 24.19
CA GLU A 518 -9.41 21.96 25.34
C GLU A 518 -9.92 21.31 26.63
N GLU A 519 -11.22 21.37 26.91
CA GLU A 519 -11.82 20.70 28.07
C GLU A 519 -11.55 19.19 28.07
N LEU A 520 -11.67 18.55 26.91
CA LEU A 520 -11.53 17.10 26.77
C LEU A 520 -10.07 16.65 26.72
N HIS A 521 -9.19 17.43 26.09
CA HIS A 521 -7.87 16.95 25.66
C HIS A 521 -6.68 17.85 25.99
N TRP A 522 -6.88 19.10 26.41
CA TRP A 522 -5.75 19.96 26.75
C TRP A 522 -5.27 19.73 28.19
N SER A 523 -3.98 19.41 28.32
CA SER A 523 -3.35 19.29 29.63
C SER A 523 -2.56 20.55 29.97
N GLU A 524 -3.05 21.33 30.94
CA GLU A 524 -2.34 22.52 31.41
C GLU A 524 -0.96 22.22 32.01
N GLN A 525 -0.79 21.04 32.61
CA GLN A 525 0.49 20.60 33.17
C GLN A 525 1.50 20.25 32.06
N LEU A 526 1.04 19.59 30.99
CA LEU A 526 1.91 19.13 29.90
C LEU A 526 2.06 20.16 28.78
N LYS A 527 1.20 21.18 28.74
CA LYS A 527 1.07 22.17 27.67
C LYS A 527 0.95 21.52 26.29
N THR A 528 0.14 20.47 26.20
CA THR A 528 -0.11 19.72 24.97
C THR A 528 -1.50 19.10 24.98
N PHE A 529 -2.01 18.78 23.79
CA PHE A 529 -3.18 17.91 23.64
C PHE A 529 -2.77 16.46 23.87
N ALA A 530 -3.57 15.75 24.67
CA ALA A 530 -3.26 14.40 25.11
C ALA A 530 -4.50 13.51 25.16
N ASP A 531 -4.25 12.22 24.97
CA ASP A 531 -5.21 11.19 25.39
C ASP A 531 -5.42 11.26 26.91
N TYR A 532 -6.58 10.79 27.36
CA TYR A 532 -6.91 10.65 28.77
C TYR A 532 -7.20 9.19 29.11
N GLY A 533 -6.80 8.72 30.28
CA GLY A 533 -7.16 7.37 30.74
C GLY A 533 -6.38 6.91 31.97
N ASN A 534 -6.55 5.63 32.34
CA ASN A 534 -5.89 5.06 33.51
C ASN A 534 -4.40 4.76 33.21
N HIS A 535 -3.51 5.64 33.65
CA HIS A 535 -2.13 5.68 33.19
C HIS A 535 -1.11 5.77 34.34
N THR A 536 0.09 5.25 34.07
CA THR A 536 1.34 5.41 34.84
C THR A 536 2.49 5.22 33.87
N GLN A 537 3.50 6.10 33.94
CA GLN A 537 4.74 5.97 33.15
C GLN A 537 5.72 4.96 33.77
N LEU A 538 5.50 4.53 35.01
CA LEU A 538 6.40 3.64 35.75
C LEU A 538 6.12 2.17 35.44
N VAL A 539 6.23 1.83 34.16
CA VAL A 539 6.15 0.47 33.61
C VAL A 539 7.49 0.08 32.99
N ALA A 540 7.88 -1.17 33.10
CA ALA A 540 9.12 -1.67 32.51
C ALA A 540 8.98 -3.13 32.10
N LEU A 541 9.69 -3.54 31.06
CA LEU A 541 9.87 -4.95 30.73
C LEU A 541 10.98 -5.55 31.61
N GLN A 542 10.70 -6.68 32.25
CA GLN A 542 11.62 -7.41 33.13
C GLN A 542 11.63 -8.89 32.74
N ARG A 543 12.80 -9.54 32.80
CA ARG A 543 12.87 -10.99 32.63
C ARG A 543 12.29 -11.67 33.86
N GLU A 544 11.35 -12.58 33.66
CA GLU A 544 10.79 -13.41 34.72
C GLU A 544 11.89 -14.15 35.48
N LYS A 545 11.73 -14.27 36.79
CA LYS A 545 12.60 -15.09 37.61
C LYS A 545 12.12 -16.53 37.56
N VAL A 546 12.80 -17.37 36.78
CA VAL A 546 12.55 -18.82 36.75
C VAL A 546 13.37 -19.47 37.87
N TYR A 547 12.68 -20.04 38.87
CA TYR A 547 13.33 -20.80 39.93
C TYR A 547 13.77 -22.17 39.39
N VAL A 548 15.07 -22.47 39.51
CA VAL A 548 15.65 -23.78 39.19
C VAL A 548 16.10 -24.41 40.50
N PRO A 549 15.48 -25.49 40.98
CA PRO A 549 15.91 -26.21 42.17
C PRO A 549 17.37 -26.67 42.06
N PRO A 550 18.14 -26.67 43.16
CA PRO A 550 19.52 -27.18 43.17
C PRO A 550 19.61 -28.62 42.65
N GLY A 551 20.53 -28.89 41.73
CA GLY A 551 20.78 -30.23 41.17
C GLY A 551 19.95 -30.60 39.94
N GLN A 552 19.03 -29.75 39.47
CA GLN A 552 18.27 -30.02 38.24
C GLN A 552 18.84 -29.30 37.00
N PRO A 553 18.79 -29.92 35.81
CA PRO A 553 19.27 -29.29 34.58
C PRO A 553 18.39 -28.11 34.13
N ARG A 554 19.00 -26.95 33.84
CA ARG A 554 18.30 -25.71 33.42
C ARG A 554 17.42 -25.87 32.18
N HIS A 555 17.75 -26.79 31.27
CA HIS A 555 16.97 -27.03 30.05
C HIS A 555 15.61 -27.69 30.29
N GLN A 556 15.34 -28.18 31.51
CA GLN A 556 14.05 -28.75 31.91
C GLN A 556 13.04 -27.68 32.37
N PHE A 557 13.46 -26.41 32.45
CA PHE A 557 12.62 -25.30 32.88
C PHE A 557 12.30 -24.34 31.73
N PRO A 558 11.15 -23.65 31.76
CA PRO A 558 10.78 -22.68 30.73
C PRO A 558 11.82 -21.57 30.59
N THR A 559 12.05 -21.12 29.36
CA THR A 559 12.88 -19.94 29.09
C THR A 559 12.23 -18.72 29.77
N ALA A 560 13.02 -17.96 30.53
CA ALA A 560 12.57 -16.75 31.21
C ALA A 560 12.04 -15.73 30.19
N ARG A 561 10.73 -15.48 30.23
CA ARG A 561 10.04 -14.55 29.34
C ARG A 561 10.27 -13.11 29.77
N LEU A 562 10.14 -12.19 28.83
CA LEU A 562 10.10 -10.77 29.12
C LEU A 562 8.65 -10.37 29.43
N VAL A 563 8.38 -9.92 30.65
CA VAL A 563 7.04 -9.51 31.11
C VAL A 563 7.02 -8.08 31.62
N ARG A 564 5.86 -7.45 31.54
CA ARG A 564 5.66 -6.10 32.08
C ARG A 564 5.60 -6.12 33.61
N SER A 565 6.30 -5.16 34.21
CA SER A 565 6.29 -4.85 35.63
C SER A 565 5.76 -3.43 35.85
N VAL A 566 4.79 -3.27 36.74
CA VAL A 566 4.16 -1.98 37.09
C VAL A 566 4.69 -1.54 38.45
N ARG A 567 5.47 -0.45 38.48
CA ARG A 567 6.16 0.01 39.70
C ARG A 567 5.37 1.05 40.50
N LYS A 568 4.34 1.64 39.90
CA LYS A 568 3.42 2.57 40.56
C LYS A 568 2.01 2.34 40.01
N ALA A 569 1.03 2.27 40.89
CA ALA A 569 -0.37 2.11 40.51
C ALA A 569 -0.79 3.22 39.52
N PRO A 570 -1.56 2.87 38.47
CA PRO A 570 -2.09 3.84 37.54
C PRO A 570 -3.20 4.67 38.18
N LYS A 571 -3.45 5.85 37.60
CA LYS A 571 -4.61 6.70 37.92
C LYS A 571 -5.15 7.34 36.65
N LEU A 572 -6.42 7.76 36.69
CA LEU A 572 -7.01 8.58 35.63
C LEU A 572 -6.28 9.92 35.52
N GLN A 573 -5.68 10.17 34.36
CA GLN A 573 -4.94 11.39 34.05
C GLN A 573 -4.71 11.52 32.53
N TYR A 574 -4.25 12.70 32.10
CA TYR A 574 -3.72 12.85 30.75
C TYR A 574 -2.45 12.01 30.55
N VAL A 575 -2.37 11.35 29.41
CA VAL A 575 -1.24 10.51 29.03
C VAL A 575 -0.10 11.41 28.55
N ASN A 576 1.02 11.38 29.25
CA ASN A 576 2.20 12.17 28.91
C ASN A 576 3.04 11.47 27.84
N SER A 577 2.54 11.50 26.60
CA SER A 577 3.24 10.99 25.43
C SER A 577 3.10 11.95 24.25
N LEU A 578 3.99 12.94 24.21
CA LEU A 578 4.09 13.92 23.15
C LEU A 578 4.60 13.26 21.86
N GLY A 579 3.85 13.42 20.78
CA GLY A 579 4.13 12.83 19.48
C GLY A 579 3.06 13.17 18.47
N TYR A 580 2.93 12.38 17.41
CA TYR A 580 1.93 12.60 16.37
C TYR A 580 0.50 12.76 16.89
N VAL A 581 0.08 11.94 17.86
CA VAL A 581 -1.28 12.02 18.45
C VAL A 581 -1.55 13.41 19.04
N SER A 582 -0.56 14.00 19.72
CA SER A 582 -0.68 15.35 20.30
C SER A 582 -0.81 16.47 19.26
N LEU A 583 -0.43 16.20 18.01
CA LEU A 583 -0.50 17.19 16.92
C LEU A 583 -1.83 17.17 16.16
N PHE A 584 -2.71 16.19 16.36
CA PHE A 584 -3.92 16.01 15.54
C PHE A 584 -4.82 17.25 15.39
N PRO A 585 -5.08 18.03 16.46
CA PRO A 585 -5.81 19.30 16.34
C PRO A 585 -5.19 20.26 15.33
N PHE A 586 -3.85 20.30 15.27
CA PHE A 586 -3.09 21.08 14.32
C PHE A 586 -3.07 20.42 12.92
N LEU A 587 -2.77 19.11 12.84
CA LEU A 587 -2.64 18.35 11.58
C LEU A 587 -3.91 18.38 10.72
N LEU A 588 -5.07 18.40 11.37
CA LEU A 588 -6.38 18.44 10.72
C LEU A 588 -7.00 19.84 10.70
N GLN A 589 -6.21 20.88 10.99
CA GLN A 589 -6.60 22.30 10.86
C GLN A 589 -7.84 22.67 11.69
N ILE A 590 -7.95 22.12 12.90
CA ILE A 590 -9.08 22.38 13.81
C ILE A 590 -8.82 23.62 14.68
N LEU A 591 -7.55 23.89 15.02
CA LEU A 591 -7.20 25.02 15.87
C LEU A 591 -7.42 26.35 15.14
N GLN A 592 -7.99 27.31 15.86
CA GLN A 592 -8.08 28.67 15.35
C GLN A 592 -6.68 29.29 15.18
N PRO A 593 -6.43 30.10 14.13
CA PRO A 593 -5.12 30.68 13.85
C PRO A 593 -4.53 31.55 14.97
N ASP A 594 -5.38 32.08 15.85
CA ASP A 594 -5.04 32.90 17.01
C ASP A 594 -5.04 32.13 18.34
N SER A 595 -5.29 30.82 18.33
CA SER A 595 -5.25 29.98 19.52
C SER A 595 -3.85 29.98 20.15
N PRO A 596 -3.68 30.36 21.44
CA PRO A 596 -2.40 30.29 22.13
C PRO A 596 -1.79 28.88 22.17
N LYS A 597 -2.62 27.84 22.03
CA LYS A 597 -2.16 26.44 22.02
C LYS A 597 -1.33 26.13 20.76
N LEU A 598 -1.58 26.84 19.65
CA LEU A 598 -0.80 26.72 18.42
C LEU A 598 0.67 27.10 18.65
N GLU A 599 0.94 28.11 19.48
CA GLU A 599 2.32 28.49 19.80
C GLU A 599 3.11 27.35 20.45
N HIS A 600 2.49 26.68 21.42
CA HIS A 600 3.06 25.55 22.13
C HIS A 600 3.34 24.38 21.18
N ILE A 601 2.40 24.07 20.29
CA ILE A 601 2.58 23.04 19.26
C ILE A 601 3.75 23.38 18.35
N LEU A 602 3.79 24.58 17.77
CA LEU A 602 4.87 25.00 16.87
C LEU A 602 6.24 25.01 17.58
N LYS A 603 6.27 25.36 18.86
CA LYS A 603 7.49 25.31 19.69
C LYS A 603 7.97 23.87 19.87
N ASP A 604 7.08 22.97 20.27
CA ASP A 604 7.41 21.57 20.55
C ASP A 604 7.74 20.78 19.28
N MET A 605 7.10 21.12 18.16
CA MET A 605 7.45 20.60 16.83
C MET A 605 8.88 20.95 16.46
N ARG A 606 9.34 22.18 16.70
CA ARG A 606 10.66 22.68 16.30
C ARG A 606 11.81 22.29 17.24
N ASP A 607 11.49 21.74 18.40
CA ASP A 607 12.46 21.29 19.41
C ASP A 607 13.10 19.94 18.99
N ASP A 608 14.42 19.93 18.87
CA ASP A 608 15.22 18.78 18.42
C ASP A 608 15.36 17.67 19.50
N GLN A 609 15.16 18.03 20.77
CA GLN A 609 15.05 17.10 21.89
C GLN A 609 13.63 16.53 22.03
N LYS A 610 12.70 17.00 21.19
CA LYS A 610 11.33 16.48 21.07
C LYS A 610 11.12 15.87 19.69
N LEU A 611 10.46 16.59 18.78
CA LEU A 611 9.96 16.04 17.52
C LEU A 611 10.82 16.40 16.31
N TRP A 612 11.58 17.49 16.34
CA TRP A 612 12.29 17.98 15.15
C TRP A 612 13.51 17.13 14.80
N THR A 613 13.68 16.86 13.51
CA THR A 613 14.91 16.31 12.94
C THR A 613 15.22 16.98 11.60
N ARG A 614 16.44 16.75 11.08
CA ARG A 614 16.82 17.14 9.71
C ARG A 614 16.18 16.28 8.61
N TYR A 615 15.31 15.34 8.97
CA TYR A 615 14.71 14.36 8.05
C TYR A 615 13.18 14.35 8.09
N GLY A 616 12.56 15.16 8.97
CA GLY A 616 11.13 15.15 9.26
C GLY A 616 10.81 15.13 10.76
N LEU A 617 9.54 15.10 11.11
CA LEU A 617 9.07 15.01 12.50
C LEU A 617 9.06 13.56 12.98
N ARG A 618 9.58 13.31 14.19
CA ARG A 618 9.50 12.02 14.89
C ARG A 618 8.05 11.67 15.23
N SER A 619 7.72 10.38 15.17
CA SER A 619 6.41 9.91 15.62
C SER A 619 6.18 10.08 17.12
N LEU A 620 7.24 10.00 17.92
CA LEU A 620 7.23 10.17 19.36
C LEU A 620 8.41 11.03 19.79
N SER A 621 8.19 11.92 20.76
CA SER A 621 9.21 12.78 21.33
C SER A 621 10.42 11.99 21.80
N LYS A 622 11.62 12.46 21.46
CA LYS A 622 12.89 11.87 21.93
C LYS A 622 13.03 11.88 23.47
N SER A 623 12.33 12.81 24.14
CA SER A 623 12.27 12.88 25.60
C SER A 623 11.24 11.94 26.26
N ASP A 624 10.41 11.25 25.48
CA ASP A 624 9.44 10.28 26.02
C ASP A 624 10.17 9.02 26.54
N PRO A 625 9.81 8.48 27.72
CA PRO A 625 10.41 7.25 28.26
C PRO A 625 10.32 6.02 27.34
N LEU A 626 9.35 6.00 26.43
CA LEU A 626 9.08 4.93 25.48
C LEU A 626 9.68 5.18 24.08
N PHE A 627 10.40 6.30 23.89
CA PHE A 627 11.16 6.55 22.66
C PHE A 627 12.12 5.40 22.34
N MET A 628 12.01 4.86 21.14
CA MET A 628 12.76 3.70 20.63
C MET A 628 12.70 2.45 21.52
N LYS A 629 11.69 2.33 22.40
CA LYS A 629 11.48 1.12 23.22
C LYS A 629 10.64 0.10 22.48
N ARG A 630 11.18 -1.12 22.37
CA ARG A 630 10.44 -2.31 21.95
C ARG A 630 9.21 -2.55 22.83
N ASN A 631 8.13 -3.06 22.26
CA ASN A 631 6.90 -3.32 23.01
C ASN A 631 6.88 -4.70 23.67
N THR A 632 7.57 -5.67 23.07
CA THR A 632 7.78 -7.04 23.58
C THR A 632 9.23 -7.47 23.26
N GLU A 633 9.58 -8.74 23.44
CA GLU A 633 10.88 -9.26 22.99
C GLU A 633 11.05 -9.18 21.46
N HIS A 634 9.94 -9.32 20.71
CA HIS A 634 9.92 -9.43 19.25
C HIS A 634 9.33 -8.20 18.53
N ASP A 635 8.56 -7.36 19.23
CA ASP A 635 8.01 -6.12 18.66
C ASP A 635 8.99 -4.96 18.79
N ALA A 636 9.74 -4.69 17.72
CA ALA A 636 10.58 -3.50 17.59
C ALA A 636 9.75 -2.20 17.65
N PRO A 637 10.34 -1.04 18.03
CA PRO A 637 9.63 0.24 17.99
C PRO A 637 9.20 0.60 16.57
N TYR A 638 7.95 1.05 16.42
CA TYR A 638 7.37 1.35 15.11
C TYR A 638 6.92 2.82 15.04
N TRP A 639 5.88 3.19 15.79
CA TRP A 639 5.40 4.57 15.99
C TRP A 639 6.03 5.24 17.23
N ARG A 640 7.24 4.84 17.62
CA ARG A 640 7.96 5.32 18.82
C ARG A 640 9.24 6.11 18.56
N GLY A 641 9.33 6.82 17.44
CA GLY A 641 10.50 7.62 17.08
C GLY A 641 10.70 7.79 15.59
N PRO A 642 10.59 6.73 14.77
CA PRO A 642 10.72 6.83 13.32
C PRO A 642 9.81 7.90 12.69
N ILE A 643 10.19 8.33 11.48
CA ILE A 643 9.56 9.41 10.73
C ILE A 643 8.66 8.79 9.65
N TRP A 644 7.39 9.20 9.64
CA TRP A 644 6.37 8.68 8.73
C TRP A 644 5.81 9.79 7.84
N ILE A 645 5.76 9.51 6.53
CA ILE A 645 5.46 10.55 5.52
C ILE A 645 3.98 10.95 5.51
N ASN A 646 3.03 10.05 5.81
CA ASN A 646 1.61 10.40 5.93
C ASN A 646 1.36 11.53 6.95
N ILE A 647 1.86 11.39 8.18
CA ILE A 647 1.66 12.40 9.23
C ILE A 647 2.49 13.64 8.96
N ASN A 648 3.71 13.49 8.45
CA ASN A 648 4.54 14.63 8.04
C ASN A 648 3.90 15.42 6.89
N TYR A 649 3.24 14.77 5.94
CA TYR A 649 2.46 15.44 4.90
C TYR A 649 1.32 16.27 5.51
N LEU A 650 0.57 15.73 6.47
CA LEU A 650 -0.47 16.49 7.18
C LEU A 650 0.12 17.69 7.94
N ALA A 651 1.31 17.54 8.54
CA ALA A 651 2.01 18.62 9.22
C ALA A 651 2.45 19.72 8.25
N VAL A 652 3.05 19.36 7.12
CA VAL A 652 3.44 20.31 6.06
C VAL A 652 2.22 21.03 5.50
N ARG A 653 1.13 20.31 5.22
CA ARG A 653 -0.16 20.90 4.82
C ARG A 653 -0.71 21.87 5.86
N ALA A 654 -0.68 21.52 7.15
CA ALA A 654 -1.15 22.38 8.22
C ALA A 654 -0.27 23.64 8.35
N LEU A 655 1.06 23.50 8.34
CA LEU A 655 1.99 24.63 8.35
C LEU A 655 1.74 25.56 7.15
N HIS A 656 1.52 25.02 5.96
CA HIS A 656 1.16 25.80 4.78
C HIS A 656 -0.16 26.56 4.97
N TYR A 657 -1.17 25.94 5.55
CA TYR A 657 -2.45 26.60 5.86
C TYR A 657 -2.26 27.78 6.82
N TYR A 658 -1.61 27.58 7.96
CA TYR A 658 -1.39 28.65 8.94
C TYR A 658 -0.40 29.71 8.47
N ALA A 659 0.52 29.38 7.55
CA ALA A 659 1.40 30.35 6.89
C ALA A 659 0.65 31.30 5.95
N ASN A 660 -0.52 30.88 5.44
CA ASN A 660 -1.35 31.65 4.52
C ASN A 660 -2.64 32.18 5.15
N THR A 661 -2.84 31.96 6.46
CA THR A 661 -4.00 32.44 7.21
C THR A 661 -3.57 33.58 8.12
N GLU A 662 -4.39 34.63 8.23
CA GLU A 662 -4.10 35.73 9.15
C GLU A 662 -4.13 35.25 10.60
N GLY A 663 -3.11 35.63 11.38
CA GLY A 663 -2.96 35.21 12.77
C GLY A 663 -1.55 35.49 13.31
N PRO A 664 -1.38 35.48 14.64
CA PRO A 664 -0.10 35.82 15.30
C PRO A 664 1.05 34.85 14.99
N TYR A 665 0.74 33.64 14.48
CA TYR A 665 1.72 32.58 14.22
C TYR A 665 2.02 32.35 12.74
N LYS A 666 1.56 33.25 11.85
CA LYS A 666 1.71 33.15 10.39
C LYS A 666 3.17 33.01 9.96
N GLU A 667 4.03 33.95 10.38
CA GLU A 667 5.46 33.96 10.02
C GLU A 667 6.21 32.73 10.56
N LYS A 668 5.94 32.35 11.81
CA LYS A 668 6.52 31.16 12.44
C LYS A 668 6.12 29.89 11.68
N SER A 669 4.85 29.80 11.26
CA SER A 669 4.35 28.68 10.46
C SER A 669 5.00 28.64 9.08
N ALA A 670 5.19 29.79 8.44
CA ALA A 670 5.87 29.90 7.14
C ALA A 670 7.32 29.43 7.19
N SER A 671 8.07 29.82 8.24
CA SER A 671 9.46 29.37 8.44
C SER A 671 9.53 27.85 8.63
N LEU A 672 8.70 27.31 9.52
CA LEU A 672 8.65 25.87 9.79
C LEU A 672 8.19 25.07 8.57
N TYR A 673 7.25 25.59 7.80
CA TYR A 673 6.78 24.99 6.56
C TYR A 673 7.94 24.75 5.59
N GLN A 674 8.72 25.81 5.32
CA GLN A 674 9.83 25.73 4.37
C GLN A 674 10.91 24.75 4.84
N GLU A 675 11.31 24.82 6.11
CA GLU A 675 12.34 23.93 6.66
C GLU A 675 11.89 22.47 6.67
N LEU A 676 10.68 22.18 7.19
CA LEU A 676 10.19 20.81 7.33
C LEU A 676 10.00 20.14 5.96
N ARG A 677 9.37 20.86 5.03
CA ARG A 677 9.16 20.40 3.65
C ARG A 677 10.49 20.05 2.98
N THR A 678 11.49 20.91 3.11
CA THR A 678 12.82 20.71 2.52
C THR A 678 13.49 19.46 3.09
N ASN A 679 13.54 19.34 4.43
CA ASN A 679 14.13 18.19 5.12
C ASN A 679 13.53 16.86 4.67
N ILE A 680 12.20 16.80 4.52
CA ILE A 680 11.53 15.57 4.10
C ILE A 680 11.85 15.23 2.64
N ILE A 681 11.73 16.20 1.73
CA ILE A 681 11.99 15.98 0.29
C ILE A 681 13.42 15.53 0.07
N GLU A 682 14.39 16.19 0.69
CA GLU A 682 15.81 15.84 0.57
C GLU A 682 16.10 14.44 1.12
N ASN A 683 15.51 14.07 2.25
CA ASN A 683 15.74 12.75 2.84
C ASN A 683 15.13 11.63 1.98
N VAL A 684 13.86 11.75 1.59
CA VAL A 684 13.18 10.75 0.76
C VAL A 684 13.91 10.59 -0.59
N TYR A 685 14.28 11.71 -1.23
CA TYR A 685 15.00 11.69 -2.50
C TYR A 685 16.40 11.07 -2.37
N SER A 686 17.18 11.45 -1.34
CA SER A 686 18.53 10.89 -1.14
C SER A 686 18.49 9.39 -0.86
N GLN A 687 17.53 8.92 -0.06
CA GLN A 687 17.34 7.49 0.19
C GLN A 687 16.91 6.74 -1.08
N TYR A 688 16.06 7.33 -1.92
CA TYR A 688 15.74 6.73 -3.22
C TYR A 688 16.98 6.63 -4.13
N MET A 689 17.82 7.66 -4.17
CA MET A 689 19.06 7.64 -4.96
C MET A 689 20.09 6.65 -4.43
N GLU A 690 20.18 6.48 -3.11
CA GLU A 690 21.11 5.56 -2.45
C GLU A 690 20.66 4.09 -2.57
N THR A 691 19.35 3.83 -2.41
CA THR A 691 18.83 2.47 -2.24
C THR A 691 18.00 1.96 -3.42
N GLY A 692 17.58 2.84 -4.34
CA GLY A 692 16.66 2.51 -5.42
C GLY A 692 15.19 2.39 -5.01
N TYR A 693 14.85 2.62 -3.74
CA TYR A 693 13.50 2.44 -3.21
C TYR A 693 13.01 3.63 -2.38
N ILE A 694 11.68 3.77 -2.33
CA ILE A 694 10.96 4.59 -1.34
C ILE A 694 10.53 3.65 -0.20
N TRP A 695 10.62 4.13 1.04
CA TRP A 695 10.48 3.31 2.24
C TRP A 695 9.25 3.71 3.06
N GLU A 696 8.79 2.77 3.87
CA GLU A 696 7.63 2.93 4.75
C GLU A 696 7.82 4.05 5.78
N GLN A 697 8.99 4.04 6.43
CA GLN A 697 9.40 4.99 7.46
C GLN A 697 10.90 5.28 7.36
N TYR A 698 11.34 6.33 8.04
CA TYR A 698 12.73 6.78 8.03
C TYR A 698 13.30 6.92 9.45
N ASN A 699 14.56 6.56 9.61
CA ASN A 699 15.23 6.65 10.90
C ASN A 699 15.37 8.12 11.34
N ASP A 700 15.02 8.43 12.58
CA ASP A 700 15.04 9.81 13.09
C ASP A 700 16.46 10.42 13.20
N SER A 701 17.46 9.57 13.38
CA SER A 701 18.84 9.97 13.69
C SER A 701 19.72 9.96 12.44
N THR A 702 19.47 9.04 11.50
CA THR A 702 20.29 8.86 10.29
C THR A 702 19.58 9.20 8.99
N GLY A 703 18.25 9.31 9.00
CA GLY A 703 17.44 9.49 7.79
C GLY A 703 17.31 8.23 6.93
N LYS A 704 17.99 7.13 7.29
CA LYS A 704 17.98 5.88 6.52
C LYS A 704 16.55 5.32 6.41
N GLY A 705 16.18 4.85 5.21
CA GLY A 705 14.92 4.13 5.00
C GLY A 705 14.83 2.85 5.84
N GLN A 706 13.66 2.58 6.42
CA GLN A 706 13.38 1.42 7.27
C GLN A 706 11.99 0.83 6.97
N GLY A 707 11.79 -0.44 7.32
CA GLY A 707 10.52 -1.13 7.15
C GLY A 707 10.32 -1.68 5.75
N SER A 708 9.07 -1.68 5.29
CA SER A 708 8.69 -2.22 3.98
C SER A 708 9.22 -1.38 2.82
N HIS A 709 9.55 -2.03 1.70
CA HIS A 709 9.93 -1.41 0.43
C HIS A 709 9.64 -2.34 -0.77
N PRO A 710 9.35 -1.79 -1.97
CA PRO A 710 9.00 -0.40 -2.24
C PRO A 710 7.71 -0.03 -1.52
N PHE A 711 7.72 1.10 -0.80
CA PHE A 711 6.55 1.64 -0.12
C PHE A 711 6.16 2.93 -0.81
N THR A 712 5.37 2.79 -1.87
CA THR A 712 4.85 3.91 -2.66
C THR A 712 3.37 4.12 -2.40
N GLY A 713 2.93 3.71 -1.21
CA GLY A 713 1.73 4.21 -0.57
C GLY A 713 1.91 5.67 -0.12
N TRP A 714 1.65 6.00 1.15
CA TRP A 714 1.73 7.39 1.61
C TRP A 714 3.09 8.07 1.39
N SER A 715 4.21 7.33 1.25
CA SER A 715 5.53 7.96 1.08
C SER A 715 5.68 8.64 -0.29
N ALA A 716 4.85 8.28 -1.26
CA ALA A 716 4.77 8.99 -2.53
C ALA A 716 4.14 10.39 -2.41
N LEU A 717 3.50 10.74 -1.27
CA LEU A 717 3.04 12.10 -0.99
C LEU A 717 4.17 13.14 -0.99
N CYS A 718 5.44 12.70 -0.98
CA CYS A 718 6.59 13.53 -1.32
C CYS A 718 6.39 14.32 -2.62
N VAL A 719 5.75 13.72 -3.64
CA VAL A 719 5.43 14.39 -4.91
C VAL A 719 4.50 15.59 -4.70
N LEU A 720 3.47 15.45 -3.86
CA LEU A 720 2.57 16.55 -3.53
C LEU A 720 3.26 17.66 -2.73
N MET A 721 4.17 17.30 -1.83
CA MET A 721 5.00 18.28 -1.11
C MET A 721 5.93 19.02 -2.08
N MET A 722 6.57 18.33 -3.03
CA MET A 722 7.38 18.97 -4.07
C MET A 722 6.56 19.93 -4.92
N ALA A 723 5.35 19.52 -5.31
CA ALA A 723 4.41 20.35 -6.08
C ALA A 723 3.72 21.45 -5.25
N GLU A 724 3.80 21.41 -3.92
CA GLU A 724 3.07 22.28 -2.98
C GLU A 724 1.56 22.24 -3.18
N GLN A 725 1.03 21.04 -3.41
CA GLN A 725 -0.40 20.81 -3.64
C GLN A 725 -1.00 20.06 -2.45
N TYR A 726 -1.61 20.81 -1.55
CA TYR A 726 -2.13 20.29 -0.27
C TYR A 726 -3.63 20.16 -0.20
#